data_AF-A0A6F8X996-F1
#
_entry.id   AF-A0A6F8X996-F1
#
_cell.length_a   1.000
_cell.length_b   1.000
_cell.length_c   1.000
_cell.angle_alpha   90.00
_cell.angle_beta   90.00
_cell.angle_gamma   90.00
#
_symmetry.space_group_name_H-M   'P 1'
#
loop_
_entity.id
_entity.type
_entity.pdbx_description
1 polymer ?
#
loop_
_entity_poly.entity_id
_entity_poly.type
_entity_poly.pdbx_seq_one_letter_code
_entity_poly.pdbx_strand_id
1 'polypeptide(L)'
;MAIQGFDKEFYLNAKLAQLQNDSATAADWAGKDAAFLEARFSAVGLTAEQHYEQYGYQEDLAPNAFFNPAEYIRAKATAMFNDTDSTYLTIDAAAEAFVNLWGGNVYNHYLQYGEDEGINPSNSFDVSGYYEAKLAQLQAEGNTEITTVEQVKEAFEAAGLTALEHFLTYGQTEEGLSAPAVPADEQVNVDTSVPGQVFTLTAGADNLTGTANDDTFVGSEVAAPTATDTWTAGDKIDGGLGNDTFNVVEASAITVPTGATVTNVENVNLQSGSSINVDTTSSFSGLTALKTTTSNATQDVTAAATTNVTAIASARSADAVTINGGKDVSVTATGTVAGGNISIGNTTAAKGAVTVSETITGAGTFTSGAINVKGGTTVNTTTTATNSNLTGTTVTQGDVTVTGTADTTAATVKQSANVAAVTAASNATETATFTFADITAGAGGTSTLSIAGRVITVNANATATAADIATAFATGVTTGNANVTTAGLTGYTSAAGTGTNVVFTSTTANTNVADLSATAGGTGTVPAAPAATISQGSAATAGVGGIAAGDVSVTDVNAASTTAAGTITTVSLENFDAATVNSGALTTLNLAGKGASVDASTLGALTTAANTSLAVNTNGLTTTGAVTIDSDITTVNVASTTAKSTIASLVASGAKSINVSGDAVLAVSANTLGALTDVTVTNTAGFQLGGSAINTAATFTGGAGADAVSLGATTKAITMGAGNDTVTSAGLVGTGGSVAAGDGNDTIVMTSAQAAVADNDATFNSKFTGFETLKVSDQLGAVTLNLTGINAVSTVELAAGGAGSTSIISNLANNGTVKLTANSTEFAVQVKDATFNAADVLNLDLSKAGVLAAGTITAAGVETVNITSADAVAAGSAANVNTMTLTAADATSITVSGNNGIDLSSSAAAKVTSFDASGVVGNGAADTAANLAVSYTSDNNTASASVSITGGAGNDVLIGNAAKDTIVGGAGNDQITGGAGIDTLTGGAGRDTFKFAAGDAGITGAEKITDFALGLNGDTIDLAATGIVANQTATNVTAQISGAVDVTATVKDGILTIGGADAALVDSLGEFKSVFESVDGVGADSAAFVFGGNTYVISDSGTTVEDIIQLTGVTNATSLATTAAEGAILIG
;
A
#
# COMPACT_ATOMS: atom_id res chain seq x y z
N MET A 1 36.00 -22.79 41.19
CA MET A 1 34.60 -22.62 40.72
C MET A 1 34.25 -23.91 40.02
N ALA A 2 33.00 -24.37 40.08
CA ALA A 2 32.64 -25.49 39.22
C ALA A 2 32.61 -24.98 37.77
N ILE A 3 33.18 -25.74 36.84
CA ILE A 3 32.96 -25.60 35.41
C ILE A 3 31.49 -26.00 35.15
N GLN A 4 30.72 -25.01 34.73
CA GLN A 4 29.33 -25.20 34.33
C GLN A 4 29.25 -26.22 33.18
N GLY A 5 28.33 -27.19 33.28
CA GLY A 5 28.13 -28.22 32.25
C GLY A 5 29.20 -29.32 32.18
N PHE A 6 30.12 -29.43 33.15
CA PHE A 6 31.10 -30.52 33.19
C PHE A 6 30.47 -31.88 33.53
N ASP A 7 30.69 -32.89 32.69
CA ASP A 7 30.28 -34.27 32.95
C ASP A 7 31.48 -35.09 33.45
N LYS A 8 31.45 -35.36 34.75
CA LYS A 8 32.52 -36.10 35.45
C LYS A 8 32.73 -37.50 34.86
N GLU A 9 31.66 -38.23 34.59
CA GLU A 9 31.75 -39.62 34.15
C GLU A 9 32.26 -39.69 32.71
N PHE A 10 31.74 -38.81 31.85
CA PHE A 10 32.25 -38.67 30.48
C PHE A 10 33.74 -38.34 30.46
N TYR A 11 34.16 -37.30 31.18
CA TYR A 11 35.55 -36.85 31.17
C TYR A 11 36.51 -37.94 31.69
N LEU A 12 36.16 -38.61 32.79
CA LEU A 12 36.98 -39.70 33.34
C LEU A 12 37.11 -40.86 32.34
N ASN A 13 36.03 -41.22 31.64
CA ASN A 13 36.06 -42.25 30.61
C ASN A 13 36.90 -41.84 29.40
N ALA A 14 36.77 -40.59 28.93
CA ALA A 14 37.56 -40.05 27.82
C ALA A 14 39.07 -40.04 28.16
N LYS A 15 39.43 -39.56 29.36
CA LYS A 15 40.82 -39.57 29.82
C LYS A 15 41.38 -40.97 29.99
N LEU A 16 40.58 -41.89 30.55
CA LEU A 16 40.97 -43.28 30.69
C LEU A 16 41.23 -43.94 29.32
N ALA A 17 40.35 -43.70 28.35
CA ALA A 17 40.52 -44.19 26.99
C ALA A 17 41.79 -43.64 26.34
N GLN A 18 42.07 -42.34 26.52
CA GLN A 18 43.32 -41.72 26.04
C GLN A 18 44.56 -42.42 26.62
N LEU A 19 44.58 -42.67 27.94
CA LEU A 19 45.68 -43.37 28.63
C LEU A 19 45.81 -44.85 28.24
N GLN A 20 44.70 -45.50 27.87
CA GLN A 20 44.71 -46.90 27.43
C GLN A 20 45.13 -47.04 25.96
N ASN A 21 44.93 -46.01 25.15
CA ASN A 21 45.24 -45.99 23.72
C ASN A 21 46.64 -45.43 23.42
N ASP A 22 47.24 -44.67 24.32
CA ASP A 22 48.62 -44.20 24.17
C ASP A 22 49.61 -45.36 24.33
N SER A 23 50.34 -45.65 23.26
CA SER A 23 51.36 -46.70 23.21
C SER A 23 52.41 -46.65 24.34
N ALA A 24 52.66 -45.48 24.92
CA ALA A 24 53.62 -45.30 26.02
C ALA A 24 53.05 -45.69 27.39
N THR A 25 51.73 -45.66 27.58
CA THR A 25 51.07 -45.83 28.88
C THR A 25 50.06 -46.98 28.91
N ALA A 26 49.62 -47.49 27.75
CA ALA A 26 48.60 -48.53 27.58
C ALA A 26 48.77 -49.77 28.47
N ALA A 27 50.01 -50.25 28.66
CA ALA A 27 50.29 -51.45 29.46
C ALA A 27 50.00 -51.25 30.96
N ASP A 28 50.22 -50.05 31.49
CA ASP A 28 50.01 -49.71 32.90
C ASP A 28 48.54 -49.41 33.23
N TRP A 29 47.76 -49.02 32.20
CA TRP A 29 46.34 -48.65 32.30
C TRP A 29 45.38 -49.74 31.84
N ALA A 30 45.89 -50.86 31.32
CA ALA A 30 45.09 -52.01 30.91
C ALA A 30 44.26 -52.57 32.08
N GLY A 31 42.94 -52.63 31.89
CA GLY A 31 41.98 -53.16 32.88
C GLY A 31 41.69 -52.24 34.07
N LYS A 32 42.11 -50.96 34.03
CA LYS A 32 41.66 -49.92 34.96
C LYS A 32 40.32 -49.34 34.52
N ASP A 33 39.54 -48.84 35.48
CA ASP A 33 38.24 -48.19 35.26
C ASP A 33 38.27 -46.71 35.68
N ALA A 34 37.18 -45.99 35.37
CA ALA A 34 37.05 -44.56 35.69
C ALA A 34 37.14 -44.29 37.20
N ALA A 35 36.64 -45.19 38.04
CA ALA A 35 36.73 -45.09 39.49
C ALA A 35 38.18 -45.15 40.01
N PHE A 36 39.01 -45.99 39.39
CA PHE A 36 40.45 -46.03 39.69
C PHE A 36 41.17 -44.74 39.28
N LEU A 37 40.84 -44.18 38.10
CA LEU A 37 41.40 -42.91 37.64
C LEU A 37 40.99 -41.75 38.56
N GLU A 38 39.73 -41.71 38.99
CA GLU A 38 39.23 -40.70 39.92
C GLU A 38 39.93 -40.74 41.28
N ALA A 39 40.17 -41.96 41.81
CA ALA A 39 40.92 -42.14 43.05
C ALA A 39 42.38 -41.66 42.91
N ARG A 40 42.97 -41.73 41.71
CA ARG A 40 44.32 -41.22 41.42
C ARG A 40 44.37 -39.70 41.38
N PHE A 41 43.39 -39.04 40.74
CA PHE A 41 43.27 -37.58 40.79
C PHE A 41 43.13 -37.10 42.24
N SER A 42 42.26 -37.75 43.02
CA SER A 42 42.09 -37.43 44.43
C SER A 42 43.38 -37.59 45.25
N ALA A 43 44.20 -38.60 44.93
CA ALA A 43 45.49 -38.83 45.62
C ALA A 43 46.54 -37.73 45.35
N VAL A 44 46.42 -37.00 44.24
CA VAL A 44 47.26 -35.82 43.94
C VAL A 44 46.56 -34.50 44.31
N GLY A 45 45.42 -34.56 45.00
CA GLY A 45 44.68 -33.40 45.48
C GLY A 45 43.85 -32.68 44.41
N LEU A 46 43.54 -33.35 43.30
CA LEU A 46 42.72 -32.82 42.22
C LEU A 46 41.38 -33.56 42.15
N THR A 47 40.29 -32.83 41.90
CA THR A 47 39.06 -33.42 41.37
C THR A 47 39.20 -33.63 39.86
N ALA A 48 38.31 -34.43 39.24
CA ALA A 48 38.31 -34.63 37.79
C ALA A 48 38.14 -33.31 37.02
N GLU A 49 37.28 -32.44 37.54
CA GLU A 49 37.04 -31.10 37.03
C GLU A 49 38.28 -30.20 37.12
N GLN A 50 38.94 -30.16 38.29
CA GLN A 50 40.20 -29.42 38.45
C GLN A 50 41.33 -29.99 37.58
N HIS A 51 41.33 -31.30 37.33
CA HIS A 51 42.27 -31.92 36.40
C HIS A 51 41.99 -31.46 34.96
N TYR A 52 40.72 -31.35 34.55
CA TYR A 52 40.38 -30.78 33.25
C TYR A 52 40.83 -29.32 33.13
N GLU A 53 40.54 -28.49 34.13
CA GLU A 53 40.96 -27.07 34.16
C GLU A 53 42.47 -26.89 34.02
N GLN A 54 43.25 -27.82 34.58
CA GLN A 54 44.70 -27.69 34.62
C GLN A 54 45.41 -28.37 33.44
N TYR A 55 44.86 -29.49 32.94
CA TYR A 55 45.53 -30.35 31.98
C TYR A 55 44.61 -30.83 30.86
N GLY A 56 43.36 -31.18 31.17
CA GLY A 56 42.48 -31.85 30.20
C GLY A 56 42.24 -31.05 28.92
N TYR A 57 42.06 -29.73 29.02
CA TYR A 57 41.85 -28.92 27.82
C TYR A 57 43.09 -28.84 26.91
N GLN A 58 44.31 -28.89 27.49
CA GLN A 58 45.56 -28.89 26.72
C GLN A 58 45.84 -30.25 26.05
N GLU A 59 45.17 -31.29 26.55
CA GLU A 59 45.25 -32.65 26.04
C GLU A 59 44.13 -32.96 25.04
N ASP A 60 43.44 -31.92 24.53
CA ASP A 60 42.31 -31.99 23.61
C ASP A 60 41.16 -32.89 24.10
N LEU A 61 40.97 -32.97 25.42
CA LEU A 61 39.84 -33.70 25.99
C LEU A 61 38.62 -32.80 26.08
N ALA A 62 37.45 -33.37 25.86
CA ALA A 62 36.17 -32.67 26.03
C ALA A 62 35.68 -32.74 27.49
N PRO A 63 35.07 -31.66 28.02
CA PRO A 63 34.52 -31.62 29.38
C PRO A 63 33.20 -32.39 29.53
N ASN A 64 32.51 -32.66 28.43
CA ASN A 64 31.27 -33.45 28.36
C ASN A 64 31.07 -34.02 26.95
N ALA A 65 30.03 -34.82 26.75
CA ALA A 65 29.73 -35.47 25.49
C ALA A 65 29.25 -34.52 24.36
N PHE A 66 28.99 -33.26 24.68
CA PHE A 66 28.31 -32.25 23.85
C PHE A 66 29.13 -30.97 23.61
N PHE A 67 30.43 -30.98 23.96
CA PHE A 67 31.38 -29.97 23.51
C PHE A 67 32.60 -30.62 22.85
N ASN A 68 32.96 -30.20 21.63
CA ASN A 68 34.21 -30.56 20.98
C ASN A 68 35.14 -29.32 20.90
N PRO A 69 36.24 -29.28 21.68
CA PRO A 69 37.15 -28.14 21.70
C PRO A 69 37.74 -27.80 20.32
N ALA A 70 38.13 -28.80 19.52
CA ALA A 70 38.80 -28.59 18.24
C ALA A 70 37.88 -27.96 17.19
N GLU A 71 36.62 -28.38 17.15
CA GLU A 71 35.60 -27.83 16.26
C GLU A 71 35.28 -26.39 16.61
N TYR A 72 35.09 -26.12 17.90
CA TYR A 72 34.75 -24.79 18.36
C TYR A 72 35.88 -23.79 18.08
N ILE A 73 37.14 -24.18 18.32
CA ILE A 73 38.33 -23.38 17.98
C ILE A 73 38.35 -23.07 16.49
N ARG A 74 38.14 -24.08 15.63
CA ARG A 74 38.24 -23.91 14.18
C ARG A 74 37.11 -23.03 13.64
N ALA A 75 35.88 -23.20 14.11
CA ALA A 75 34.76 -22.35 13.71
C ALA A 75 34.98 -20.89 14.10
N LYS A 76 35.47 -20.64 15.32
CA LYS A 76 35.79 -19.28 15.76
C LYS A 76 36.96 -18.68 14.98
N ALA A 77 37.99 -19.48 14.70
CA ALA A 77 39.12 -19.07 13.88
C ALA A 77 38.70 -18.74 12.44
N THR A 78 37.78 -19.51 11.85
CA THR A 78 37.22 -19.23 10.52
C THR A 78 36.40 -17.95 10.50
N ALA A 79 35.58 -17.70 11.53
CA ALA A 79 34.86 -16.44 11.66
C ALA A 79 35.82 -15.25 11.80
N MET A 80 36.86 -15.39 12.63
CA MET A 80 37.92 -14.38 12.79
C MET A 80 38.74 -14.18 11.52
N PHE A 81 38.92 -15.21 10.69
CA PHE A 81 39.64 -15.14 9.42
C PHE A 81 38.82 -14.45 8.32
N ASN A 82 37.52 -14.76 8.22
CA ASN A 82 36.62 -14.25 7.19
C ASN A 82 36.09 -12.83 7.48
N ASP A 83 36.40 -12.26 8.66
CA ASP A 83 36.11 -10.87 8.97
C ASP A 83 36.82 -9.94 7.94
N THR A 84 36.09 -8.97 7.40
CA THR A 84 36.59 -8.01 6.41
C THR A 84 37.79 -7.19 6.91
N ASP A 85 37.93 -7.04 8.23
CA ASP A 85 39.05 -6.33 8.87
C ASP A 85 40.14 -7.26 9.43
N SER A 86 40.09 -8.55 9.10
CA SER A 86 41.04 -9.56 9.60
C SER A 86 42.48 -9.27 9.18
N THR A 87 43.40 -9.38 10.15
CA THR A 87 44.85 -9.34 9.90
C THR A 87 45.51 -10.72 9.85
N TYR A 88 44.73 -11.80 10.00
CA TYR A 88 45.24 -13.17 10.02
C TYR A 88 45.42 -13.71 8.60
N LEU A 89 46.62 -14.22 8.29
CA LEU A 89 46.94 -14.75 6.97
C LEU A 89 46.48 -16.21 6.79
N THR A 90 46.17 -16.92 7.88
CA THR A 90 45.66 -18.29 7.88
C THR A 90 44.65 -18.49 9.02
N ILE A 91 43.77 -19.48 8.86
CA ILE A 91 42.85 -19.92 9.92
C ILE A 91 43.64 -20.42 11.14
N ASP A 92 44.78 -21.10 10.95
CA ASP A 92 45.61 -21.57 12.06
C ASP A 92 46.19 -20.43 12.92
N ALA A 93 46.59 -19.32 12.29
CA ALA A 93 47.06 -18.15 13.01
C ALA A 93 45.93 -17.48 13.81
N ALA A 94 44.70 -17.50 13.28
CA ALA A 94 43.52 -17.04 14.01
C ALA A 94 43.15 -17.98 15.16
N ALA A 95 43.28 -19.30 14.96
CA ALA A 95 43.03 -20.32 15.98
C ALA A 95 44.02 -20.21 17.14
N GLU A 96 45.32 -20.08 16.86
CA GLU A 96 46.35 -19.90 17.89
C GLU A 96 46.13 -18.59 18.68
N ALA A 97 45.74 -17.50 18.00
CA ALA A 97 45.41 -16.24 18.66
C ALA A 97 44.17 -16.35 19.54
N PHE A 98 43.12 -17.04 19.08
CA PHE A 98 41.89 -17.27 19.84
C PHE A 98 42.15 -18.10 21.11
N VAL A 99 42.87 -19.22 20.98
CA VAL A 99 43.22 -20.10 22.12
C VAL A 99 44.06 -19.34 23.16
N ASN A 100 45.02 -18.54 22.72
CA ASN A 100 45.86 -17.73 23.62
C ASN A 100 45.07 -16.63 24.35
N LEU A 101 44.07 -16.03 23.70
CA LEU A 101 43.23 -14.97 24.28
C LEU A 101 42.40 -15.48 25.46
N TRP A 102 41.96 -16.74 25.41
CA TRP A 102 41.10 -17.38 26.43
C TRP A 102 41.87 -18.27 27.42
N GLY A 103 43.19 -18.09 27.53
CA GLY A 103 44.03 -18.87 28.45
C GLY A 103 44.01 -20.39 28.15
N GLY A 104 43.61 -20.76 26.94
CA GLY A 104 43.45 -22.13 26.47
C GLY A 104 42.15 -22.83 26.86
N ASN A 105 41.37 -22.33 27.84
CA ASN A 105 40.07 -22.91 28.18
C ASN A 105 38.95 -22.33 27.32
N VAL A 106 38.90 -22.78 26.06
CA VAL A 106 37.92 -22.32 25.05
C VAL A 106 36.47 -22.69 25.39
N TYR A 107 36.27 -23.64 26.30
CA TYR A 107 34.94 -24.01 26.77
C TYR A 107 34.24 -22.88 27.53
N ASN A 108 35.00 -22.05 28.27
CA ASN A 108 34.43 -20.89 28.95
C ASN A 108 33.98 -19.80 27.97
N HIS A 109 34.68 -19.64 26.83
CA HIS A 109 34.23 -18.74 25.78
C HIS A 109 32.92 -19.24 25.17
N TYR A 110 32.80 -20.55 24.91
CA TYR A 110 31.57 -21.16 24.42
C TYR A 110 30.39 -20.92 25.37
N LEU A 111 30.56 -21.15 26.67
CA LEU A 111 29.49 -20.91 27.64
C LEU A 111 29.09 -19.44 27.75
N GLN A 112 30.02 -18.51 27.50
CA GLN A 112 29.77 -17.09 27.69
C GLN A 112 29.27 -16.38 26.42
N TYR A 113 29.68 -16.83 25.23
CA TYR A 113 29.42 -16.15 23.96
C TYR A 113 29.01 -17.08 22.81
N GLY A 114 29.08 -18.40 22.98
CA GLY A 114 28.82 -19.36 21.89
C GLY A 114 27.40 -19.27 21.33
N GLU A 115 26.41 -19.05 22.20
CA GLU A 115 24.99 -18.90 21.84
C GLU A 115 24.74 -17.62 21.04
N ASP A 116 25.22 -16.45 21.52
CA ASP A 116 25.07 -15.16 20.83
C ASP A 116 25.76 -15.12 19.46
N GLU A 117 26.85 -15.87 19.32
CA GLU A 117 27.62 -15.93 18.08
C GLU A 117 27.10 -16.99 17.09
N GLY A 118 26.15 -17.84 17.50
CA GLY A 118 25.58 -18.90 16.67
C GLY A 118 26.60 -19.99 16.29
N ILE A 119 27.63 -20.21 17.11
CA ILE A 119 28.70 -21.17 16.84
C ILE A 119 28.56 -22.36 17.80
N ASN A 120 27.99 -23.47 17.32
CA ASN A 120 27.83 -24.71 18.08
C ASN A 120 28.88 -25.76 17.65
N PRO A 121 29.62 -26.39 18.59
CA PRO A 121 30.40 -27.59 18.27
C PRO A 121 29.48 -28.76 17.90
N SER A 122 29.94 -29.66 17.05
CA SER A 122 29.13 -30.64 16.30
C SER A 122 28.58 -31.81 17.12
N ASN A 123 28.88 -31.92 18.41
CA ASN A 123 28.34 -33.02 19.19
C ASN A 123 26.92 -32.72 19.70
N SER A 124 25.96 -33.08 18.85
CA SER A 124 24.60 -33.56 19.18
C SER A 124 23.72 -32.73 20.11
N PHE A 125 24.10 -31.51 20.49
CA PHE A 125 23.27 -30.63 21.33
C PHE A 125 22.98 -29.33 20.58
N ASP A 126 21.87 -29.34 19.84
CA ASP A 126 21.29 -28.15 19.22
C ASP A 126 20.57 -27.31 20.28
N VAL A 127 21.13 -26.15 20.63
CA VAL A 127 20.55 -25.21 21.60
C VAL A 127 19.18 -24.71 21.14
N SER A 128 19.06 -24.36 19.85
CA SER A 128 17.83 -23.83 19.25
C SER A 128 16.75 -24.91 19.21
N GLY A 129 17.09 -26.07 18.67
CA GLY A 129 16.20 -27.24 18.64
C GLY A 129 15.83 -27.73 20.04
N TYR A 130 16.67 -27.53 21.05
CA TYR A 130 16.34 -27.87 22.44
C TYR A 130 15.29 -26.94 23.03
N TYR A 131 15.37 -25.62 22.77
CA TYR A 131 14.30 -24.71 23.20
C TYR A 131 12.98 -25.00 22.52
N GLU A 132 12.99 -25.37 21.23
CA GLU A 132 11.79 -25.82 20.51
C GLU A 132 11.21 -27.10 21.11
N ALA A 133 12.06 -28.09 21.41
CA ALA A 133 11.64 -29.33 22.06
C ALA A 133 11.07 -29.08 23.47
N LYS A 134 11.67 -28.16 24.22
CA LYS A 134 11.20 -27.76 25.56
C LYS A 134 9.87 -27.02 25.50
N LEU A 135 9.69 -26.11 24.53
CA LEU A 135 8.42 -25.45 24.29
C LEU A 135 7.33 -26.47 23.94
N ALA A 136 7.61 -27.41 23.04
CA ALA A 136 6.68 -28.45 22.66
C ALA A 136 6.29 -29.35 23.85
N GLN A 137 7.24 -29.68 24.72
CA GLN A 137 6.97 -30.42 25.97
C GLN A 137 6.05 -29.62 26.91
N LEU A 138 6.37 -28.35 27.18
CA LEU A 138 5.57 -27.50 28.08
C LEU A 138 4.14 -27.33 27.55
N GLN A 139 3.97 -27.18 26.25
CA GLN A 139 2.66 -27.12 25.60
C GLN A 139 1.91 -28.46 25.68
N ALA A 140 2.59 -29.59 25.52
CA ALA A 140 2.00 -30.92 25.69
C ALA A 140 1.57 -31.19 27.15
N GLU A 141 2.23 -30.57 28.12
CA GLU A 141 1.88 -30.60 29.54
C GLU A 141 0.79 -29.58 29.93
N GLY A 142 0.29 -28.80 28.96
CA GLY A 142 -0.82 -27.86 29.13
C GLY A 142 -0.43 -26.49 29.70
N ASN A 143 0.85 -26.11 29.61
CA ASN A 143 1.30 -24.77 30.00
C ASN A 143 0.83 -23.72 28.98
N THR A 144 0.01 -22.77 29.44
CA THR A 144 -0.54 -21.68 28.60
C THR A 144 0.19 -20.34 28.77
N GLU A 145 1.14 -20.24 29.71
CA GLU A 145 1.86 -18.99 30.00
C GLU A 145 3.10 -18.82 29.11
N ILE A 146 3.76 -19.92 28.76
CA ILE A 146 4.93 -19.94 27.87
C ILE A 146 4.48 -20.44 26.50
N THR A 147 4.38 -19.52 25.54
CA THR A 147 3.84 -19.79 24.19
C THR A 147 4.89 -19.63 23.08
N THR A 148 6.05 -19.03 23.39
CA THR A 148 7.13 -18.80 22.43
C THR A 148 8.47 -19.34 22.95
N VAL A 149 9.39 -19.63 22.02
CA VAL A 149 10.77 -20.03 22.33
C VAL A 149 11.47 -18.94 23.16
N GLU A 150 11.23 -17.67 22.86
CA GLU A 150 11.84 -16.55 23.56
C GLU A 150 11.44 -16.50 25.05
N GLN A 151 10.19 -16.86 25.38
CA GLN A 151 9.74 -16.97 26.77
C GLN A 151 10.38 -18.16 27.51
N VAL A 152 10.71 -19.25 26.79
CA VAL A 152 11.49 -20.37 27.37
C VAL A 152 12.90 -19.90 27.72
N LYS A 153 13.55 -19.15 26.82
CA LYS A 153 14.88 -18.56 27.05
C LYS A 153 14.87 -17.60 28.24
N GLU A 154 13.92 -16.68 28.29
CA GLU A 154 13.78 -15.73 29.42
C GLU A 154 13.61 -16.47 30.77
N ALA A 155 12.88 -17.59 30.78
CA ALA A 155 12.72 -18.41 31.98
C ALA A 155 14.03 -19.12 32.41
N PHE A 156 14.83 -19.57 31.44
CA PHE A 156 16.14 -20.20 31.67
C PHE A 156 17.14 -19.17 32.19
N GLU A 157 17.18 -17.98 31.58
CA GLU A 157 17.98 -16.84 32.05
C GLU A 157 17.60 -16.42 33.48
N ALA A 158 16.31 -16.32 33.78
CA ALA A 158 15.82 -16.00 35.13
C ALA A 158 16.22 -17.05 36.17
N ALA A 159 16.37 -18.32 35.75
CA ALA A 159 16.86 -19.41 36.57
C ALA A 159 18.41 -19.48 36.64
N GLY A 160 19.11 -18.69 35.82
CA GLY A 160 20.57 -18.72 35.70
C GLY A 160 21.10 -20.01 35.09
N LEU A 161 20.35 -20.62 34.17
CA LEU A 161 20.70 -21.85 33.47
C LEU A 161 20.78 -21.62 31.97
N THR A 162 21.83 -22.13 31.33
CA THR A 162 21.87 -22.30 29.87
C THR A 162 21.07 -23.53 29.44
N ALA A 163 20.74 -23.63 28.15
CA ALA A 163 20.07 -24.81 27.58
C ALA A 163 20.82 -26.12 27.88
N LEU A 164 22.15 -26.12 27.72
CA LEU A 164 22.99 -27.28 27.95
C LEU A 164 23.06 -27.66 29.44
N GLU A 165 23.15 -26.67 30.34
CA GLU A 165 23.12 -26.93 31.78
C GLU A 165 21.78 -27.51 32.23
N HIS A 166 20.67 -26.97 31.72
CA HIS A 166 19.35 -27.50 32.01
C HIS A 166 19.21 -28.94 31.51
N PHE A 167 19.69 -29.24 30.30
CA PHE A 167 19.64 -30.58 29.75
C PHE A 167 20.46 -31.59 30.56
N LEU A 168 21.71 -31.25 30.90
CA LEU A 168 22.59 -32.12 31.68
C LEU A 168 22.09 -32.32 33.11
N THR A 169 21.44 -31.31 33.69
CA THR A 169 20.97 -31.35 35.08
C THR A 169 19.60 -32.03 35.22
N TYR A 170 18.65 -31.70 34.36
CA TYR A 170 17.24 -32.11 34.48
C TYR A 170 16.73 -32.85 33.23
N GLY A 171 17.11 -32.38 32.04
CA GLY A 171 16.59 -32.88 30.76
C GLY A 171 16.80 -34.38 30.54
N GLN A 172 18.00 -34.90 30.83
CA GLN A 172 18.34 -36.31 30.58
C GLN A 172 17.69 -37.29 31.56
N THR A 173 17.61 -36.94 32.84
CA THR A 173 17.32 -37.90 33.91
C THR A 173 15.95 -37.71 34.56
N GLU A 174 15.45 -36.48 34.62
CA GLU A 174 14.17 -36.15 35.27
C GLU A 174 13.04 -35.89 34.26
N GLU A 175 13.34 -35.19 33.16
CA GLU A 175 12.33 -34.75 32.20
C GLU A 175 12.20 -35.64 30.96
N GLY A 176 13.13 -36.59 30.76
CA GLY A 176 13.09 -37.55 29.65
C GLY A 176 13.23 -36.93 28.26
N LEU A 177 13.78 -35.72 28.15
CA LEU A 177 14.06 -35.08 26.87
C LEU A 177 15.31 -35.72 26.24
N SER A 178 15.26 -36.00 24.94
CA SER A 178 16.43 -36.41 24.18
C SER A 178 17.19 -35.18 23.66
N ALA A 179 18.52 -35.23 23.63
CA ALA A 179 19.32 -34.21 22.97
C ALA A 179 18.94 -34.11 21.47
N PRO A 180 18.48 -32.94 20.97
CA PRO A 180 18.28 -32.75 19.54
C PRO A 180 19.64 -32.64 18.84
N ALA A 181 19.80 -33.39 17.75
CA ALA A 181 21.04 -33.39 16.99
C ALA A 181 21.22 -32.06 16.25
N VAL A 182 22.45 -31.54 16.24
CA VAL A 182 22.83 -30.36 15.43
C VAL A 182 22.51 -30.64 13.95
N PRO A 183 21.75 -29.77 13.27
CA PRO A 183 21.46 -29.89 11.84
C PRO A 183 22.74 -30.10 11.01
N ALA A 184 22.68 -30.92 9.96
CA ALA A 184 23.88 -31.30 9.20
C ALA A 184 24.58 -30.11 8.50
N ASP A 185 23.84 -29.02 8.28
CA ASP A 185 24.29 -27.73 7.76
C ASP A 185 24.91 -26.81 8.82
N GLU A 186 24.59 -27.02 10.10
CA GLU A 186 25.19 -26.31 11.25
C GLU A 186 26.39 -27.06 11.84
N GLN A 187 26.57 -28.34 11.49
CA GLN A 187 27.76 -29.09 11.89
C GLN A 187 29.00 -28.48 11.24
N VAL A 188 29.93 -28.01 12.07
CA VAL A 188 31.28 -27.68 11.63
C VAL A 188 31.93 -28.99 11.22
N ASN A 189 32.07 -29.21 9.91
CA ASN A 189 32.91 -30.27 9.40
C ASN A 189 34.34 -29.90 9.83
N VAL A 190 34.81 -30.43 10.96
CA VAL A 190 36.25 -30.45 11.25
C VAL A 190 36.84 -31.29 10.17
N ASP A 191 37.27 -30.59 9.16
CA ASP A 191 38.32 -31.05 8.33
C ASP A 191 39.49 -31.43 9.25
N THR A 192 39.61 -32.74 9.51
CA THR A 192 40.71 -33.34 10.26
C THR A 192 42.02 -33.25 9.49
N SER A 193 42.02 -32.57 8.33
CA SER A 193 43.23 -32.33 7.60
C SER A 193 44.20 -31.50 8.40
N VAL A 194 45.42 -32.00 8.36
CA VAL A 194 46.58 -31.16 8.54
C VAL A 194 46.63 -30.26 7.30
N PRO A 195 46.90 -28.95 7.41
CA PRO A 195 47.17 -28.11 6.25
C PRO A 195 48.29 -28.73 5.40
N GLY A 196 48.01 -28.95 4.13
CA GLY A 196 48.97 -29.45 3.15
C GLY A 196 49.88 -28.36 2.61
N GLN A 197 50.65 -28.70 1.59
CA GLN A 197 51.53 -27.81 0.85
C GLN A 197 50.77 -27.05 -0.24
N VAL A 198 51.35 -25.90 -0.61
CA VAL A 198 50.91 -25.14 -1.78
C VAL A 198 51.87 -25.41 -2.94
N PHE A 199 51.34 -25.92 -4.04
CA PHE A 199 52.06 -26.19 -5.28
C PHE A 199 51.68 -25.17 -6.34
N THR A 200 52.67 -24.52 -6.96
CA THR A 200 52.43 -23.56 -8.05
C THR A 200 52.87 -24.17 -9.38
N LEU A 201 51.99 -24.14 -10.38
CA LEU A 201 52.29 -24.61 -11.72
C LEU A 201 53.24 -23.64 -12.44
N THR A 202 53.95 -24.15 -13.43
CA THR A 202 54.86 -23.41 -14.31
C THR A 202 54.27 -23.32 -15.71
N ALA A 203 54.89 -22.54 -16.61
CA ALA A 203 54.42 -22.44 -18.00
C ALA A 203 54.76 -23.67 -18.87
N GLY A 204 55.32 -24.73 -18.28
CA GLY A 204 55.66 -25.98 -18.95
C GLY A 204 54.92 -27.16 -18.32
N ALA A 205 55.06 -28.35 -18.91
CA ALA A 205 54.38 -29.55 -18.41
C ALA A 205 54.85 -29.90 -16.99
N ASP A 206 53.94 -29.85 -16.03
CA ASP A 206 54.16 -30.16 -14.63
C ASP A 206 53.70 -31.58 -14.27
N ASN A 207 54.34 -32.18 -13.25
CA ASN A 207 53.91 -33.46 -12.70
C ASN A 207 54.00 -33.38 -11.17
N LEU A 208 52.93 -32.88 -10.57
CA LEU A 208 52.82 -32.52 -9.16
C LEU A 208 52.00 -33.58 -8.43
N THR A 209 52.51 -34.03 -7.29
CA THR A 209 51.82 -34.98 -6.41
C THR A 209 51.78 -34.35 -5.02
N GLY A 210 50.59 -34.20 -4.48
CA GLY A 210 50.35 -33.73 -3.12
C GLY A 210 50.70 -34.80 -2.10
N THR A 211 50.37 -34.49 -0.86
CA THR A 211 50.72 -35.21 0.34
C THR A 211 49.53 -36.06 0.80
N ALA A 212 49.41 -36.28 2.12
CA ALA A 212 48.26 -36.95 2.71
C ALA A 212 47.37 -35.98 3.50
N ASN A 213 47.57 -34.68 3.25
CA ASN A 213 47.05 -33.51 3.94
C ASN A 213 46.32 -32.64 2.91
N ASP A 214 45.68 -31.55 3.32
CA ASP A 214 44.91 -30.73 2.37
C ASP A 214 45.80 -29.78 1.58
N ASP A 215 46.21 -30.22 0.40
CA ASP A 215 47.11 -29.50 -0.49
C ASP A 215 46.35 -28.52 -1.39
N THR A 216 47.04 -27.45 -1.80
CA THR A 216 46.51 -26.45 -2.74
C THR A 216 47.39 -26.33 -3.97
N PHE A 217 46.82 -26.55 -5.15
CA PHE A 217 47.48 -26.36 -6.44
C PHE A 217 47.05 -25.02 -7.05
N VAL A 218 48.00 -24.26 -7.59
CA VAL A 218 47.77 -22.91 -8.13
C VAL A 218 48.23 -22.86 -9.59
N GLY A 219 47.26 -22.84 -10.50
CA GLY A 219 47.42 -22.61 -11.94
C GLY A 219 47.09 -21.16 -12.31
N SER A 220 47.87 -20.19 -11.81
CA SER A 220 47.71 -18.77 -12.15
C SER A 220 48.75 -18.32 -13.18
N GLU A 221 48.43 -17.29 -13.97
CA GLU A 221 49.35 -16.73 -14.97
C GLU A 221 50.72 -16.32 -14.38
N VAL A 222 51.83 -16.66 -15.07
CA VAL A 222 53.17 -16.16 -14.71
C VAL A 222 53.38 -14.75 -15.22
N ALA A 223 53.93 -13.87 -14.37
CA ALA A 223 54.21 -12.49 -14.73
C ALA A 223 55.43 -12.33 -15.68
N ALA A 224 55.17 -11.83 -16.89
CA ALA A 224 56.07 -11.20 -17.88
C ALA A 224 57.18 -12.06 -18.56
N PRO A 225 57.52 -11.79 -19.84
CA PRO A 225 57.15 -10.63 -20.67
C PRO A 225 55.79 -10.74 -21.40
N THR A 226 55.14 -11.88 -21.36
CA THR A 226 53.73 -12.09 -21.74
C THR A 226 53.07 -12.90 -20.64
N ALA A 227 51.87 -12.54 -20.21
CA ALA A 227 51.08 -13.42 -19.35
C ALA A 227 50.93 -14.76 -20.06
N THR A 228 51.41 -15.83 -19.43
CA THR A 228 51.32 -17.19 -19.94
C THR A 228 50.59 -18.02 -18.90
N ASP A 229 49.55 -18.69 -19.36
CA ASP A 229 48.78 -19.68 -18.60
C ASP A 229 49.74 -20.77 -18.08
N THR A 230 49.55 -21.19 -16.84
CA THR A 230 50.37 -22.23 -16.20
C THR A 230 49.70 -23.59 -16.22
N TRP A 231 48.38 -23.65 -16.40
CA TRP A 231 47.72 -24.92 -16.69
C TRP A 231 47.85 -25.24 -18.18
N THR A 232 48.83 -26.05 -18.52
CA THR A 232 49.27 -26.30 -19.90
C THR A 232 49.19 -27.77 -20.32
N ALA A 233 49.49 -28.03 -21.59
CA ALA A 233 49.37 -29.37 -22.16
C ALA A 233 50.33 -30.37 -21.51
N GLY A 234 49.78 -31.46 -21.00
CA GLY A 234 50.54 -32.56 -20.39
C GLY A 234 50.72 -32.46 -18.88
N ASP A 235 50.14 -31.45 -18.23
CA ASP A 235 50.17 -31.31 -16.76
C ASP A 235 49.49 -32.47 -16.05
N LYS A 236 50.13 -32.97 -14.99
CA LYS A 236 49.58 -34.04 -14.15
C LYS A 236 49.57 -33.57 -12.72
N ILE A 237 48.37 -33.42 -12.18
CA ILE A 237 48.14 -33.06 -10.79
C ILE A 237 47.49 -34.27 -10.12
N ASP A 238 48.06 -34.72 -9.01
CA ASP A 238 47.49 -35.74 -8.13
C ASP A 238 47.48 -35.20 -6.71
N GLY A 239 46.31 -34.93 -6.12
CA GLY A 239 46.23 -34.33 -4.77
C GLY A 239 46.71 -35.27 -3.66
N GLY A 240 46.48 -36.57 -3.83
CA GLY A 240 46.93 -37.59 -2.88
C GLY A 240 45.80 -38.04 -1.97
N LEU A 241 46.02 -38.01 -0.65
CA LEU A 241 44.95 -38.16 0.34
C LEU A 241 44.73 -36.79 0.99
N GLY A 242 43.53 -36.54 1.49
CA GLY A 242 43.17 -35.22 2.00
C GLY A 242 41.96 -34.70 1.23
N ASN A 243 41.62 -33.45 1.47
CA ASN A 243 40.62 -32.67 0.78
C ASN A 243 41.33 -31.53 0.03
N ASP A 244 41.75 -31.84 -1.20
CA ASP A 244 42.66 -31.01 -1.95
C ASP A 244 41.92 -29.95 -2.80
N THR A 245 42.61 -28.84 -3.08
CA THR A 245 42.07 -27.73 -3.87
C THR A 245 42.95 -27.38 -5.07
N PHE A 246 42.35 -27.19 -6.24
CA PHE A 246 43.04 -26.64 -7.42
C PHE A 246 42.40 -25.33 -7.88
N ASN A 247 43.19 -24.25 -7.85
CA ASN A 247 42.78 -22.90 -8.22
C ASN A 247 43.43 -22.48 -9.54
N VAL A 248 42.60 -22.18 -10.55
CA VAL A 248 43.03 -21.66 -11.86
C VAL A 248 42.47 -20.27 -12.06
N VAL A 249 43.33 -19.30 -12.38
CA VAL A 249 42.95 -17.91 -12.64
C VAL A 249 43.66 -17.44 -13.91
N GLU A 250 42.88 -17.16 -14.96
CA GLU A 250 43.38 -16.79 -16.30
C GLU A 250 42.62 -15.58 -16.84
N ALA A 251 43.29 -14.70 -17.58
CA ALA A 251 42.63 -13.66 -18.37
C ALA A 251 42.11 -14.24 -19.70
N SER A 252 42.75 -15.31 -20.19
CA SER A 252 42.38 -16.06 -21.39
C SER A 252 41.21 -17.03 -21.12
N ALA A 253 40.77 -17.74 -22.16
CA ALA A 253 39.68 -18.70 -22.04
C ALA A 253 40.18 -20.02 -21.43
N ILE A 254 39.53 -20.49 -20.37
CA ILE A 254 39.88 -21.75 -19.71
C ILE A 254 39.26 -22.91 -20.49
N THR A 255 40.11 -23.84 -20.95
CA THR A 255 39.72 -25.17 -21.47
C THR A 255 40.64 -26.21 -20.87
N VAL A 256 40.18 -27.47 -20.74
CA VAL A 256 41.05 -28.55 -20.24
C VAL A 256 42.21 -28.76 -21.23
N PRO A 257 43.48 -28.49 -20.85
CA PRO A 257 44.60 -28.61 -21.78
C PRO A 257 44.78 -30.05 -22.27
N THR A 258 45.28 -30.20 -23.49
CA THR A 258 45.45 -31.54 -24.10
C THR A 258 46.39 -32.39 -23.27
N GLY A 259 45.91 -33.56 -22.82
CA GLY A 259 46.70 -34.51 -22.04
C GLY A 259 46.91 -34.12 -20.57
N ALA A 260 46.28 -33.03 -20.10
CA ALA A 260 46.29 -32.68 -18.69
C ALA A 260 45.35 -33.60 -17.88
N THR A 261 45.75 -33.98 -16.66
CA THR A 261 44.95 -34.81 -15.75
C THR A 261 44.99 -34.27 -14.33
N VAL A 262 43.84 -34.28 -13.65
CA VAL A 262 43.69 -33.87 -12.25
C VAL A 262 43.05 -35.01 -11.46
N THR A 263 43.81 -35.67 -10.61
CA THR A 263 43.34 -36.84 -9.83
C THR A 263 43.38 -36.55 -8.34
N ASN A 264 42.46 -37.14 -7.57
CA ASN A 264 42.35 -36.97 -6.12
C ASN A 264 42.39 -35.50 -5.71
N VAL A 265 41.67 -34.64 -6.42
CA VAL A 265 41.46 -33.24 -6.03
C VAL A 265 39.96 -33.02 -5.89
N GLU A 266 39.52 -32.75 -4.68
CA GLU A 266 38.10 -32.67 -4.32
C GLU A 266 37.48 -31.36 -4.76
N ASN A 267 38.24 -30.25 -4.74
CA ASN A 267 37.75 -28.90 -5.00
C ASN A 267 38.50 -28.24 -6.16
N VAL A 268 37.79 -27.80 -7.19
CA VAL A 268 38.38 -27.08 -8.34
C VAL A 268 37.70 -25.74 -8.51
N ASN A 269 38.48 -24.66 -8.50
CA ASN A 269 38.02 -23.30 -8.73
C ASN A 269 38.63 -22.74 -10.02
N LEU A 270 37.79 -22.41 -11.00
CA LEU A 270 38.19 -21.85 -12.29
C LEU A 270 37.65 -20.42 -12.42
N GLN A 271 38.54 -19.45 -12.61
CA GLN A 271 38.17 -18.05 -12.82
C GLN A 271 38.80 -17.55 -14.12
N SER A 272 37.95 -17.09 -15.05
CA SER A 272 38.39 -16.58 -16.34
C SER A 272 37.93 -15.13 -16.59
N GLY A 273 38.82 -14.31 -17.15
CA GLY A 273 38.46 -13.02 -17.77
C GLY A 273 37.76 -13.15 -19.13
N SER A 274 37.61 -14.38 -19.62
CA SER A 274 36.98 -14.78 -20.89
C SER A 274 36.05 -15.98 -20.65
N SER A 275 35.83 -16.83 -21.66
CA SER A 275 34.95 -17.99 -21.56
C SER A 275 35.57 -19.16 -20.77
N ILE A 276 34.75 -19.90 -20.03
CA ILE A 276 35.12 -21.21 -19.47
C ILE A 276 34.40 -22.30 -20.27
N ASN A 277 35.15 -23.21 -20.88
CA ASN A 277 34.62 -24.39 -21.59
C ASN A 277 35.36 -25.65 -21.12
N VAL A 278 34.78 -26.37 -20.16
CA VAL A 278 35.44 -27.51 -19.50
C VAL A 278 34.54 -28.74 -19.41
N ASP A 279 35.11 -29.89 -19.73
CA ASP A 279 34.53 -31.20 -19.46
C ASP A 279 35.42 -31.93 -18.45
N THR A 280 34.92 -32.09 -17.23
CA THR A 280 35.66 -32.73 -16.14
C THR A 280 35.45 -34.24 -16.09
N THR A 281 34.60 -34.81 -16.95
CA THR A 281 34.18 -36.22 -16.82
C THR A 281 35.25 -37.25 -17.20
N SER A 282 36.24 -36.88 -18.02
CA SER A 282 37.30 -37.78 -18.47
C SER A 282 38.68 -37.48 -17.90
N SER A 283 38.96 -36.20 -17.63
CA SER A 283 40.30 -35.72 -17.24
C SER A 283 40.44 -35.51 -15.73
N PHE A 284 39.33 -35.60 -14.98
CA PHE A 284 39.30 -35.47 -13.54
C PHE A 284 38.82 -36.77 -12.89
N SER A 285 39.41 -37.13 -11.76
CA SER A 285 38.91 -38.23 -10.91
C SER A 285 39.05 -37.86 -9.44
N GLY A 286 38.02 -38.12 -8.62
CA GLY A 286 37.99 -37.71 -7.20
C GLY A 286 37.30 -36.35 -6.97
N LEU A 287 37.00 -35.61 -8.04
CA LEU A 287 36.36 -34.28 -7.97
C LEU A 287 34.96 -34.33 -7.35
N THR A 288 34.76 -33.58 -6.26
CA THR A 288 33.46 -33.47 -5.57
C THR A 288 32.83 -32.09 -5.68
N ALA A 289 33.61 -31.03 -5.92
CA ALA A 289 33.14 -29.66 -6.08
C ALA A 289 33.89 -28.92 -7.19
N LEU A 290 33.13 -28.32 -8.12
CA LEU A 290 33.62 -27.49 -9.21
C LEU A 290 32.97 -26.11 -9.14
N LYS A 291 33.77 -25.07 -9.03
CA LYS A 291 33.33 -23.68 -9.07
C LYS A 291 33.89 -22.98 -10.30
N THR A 292 33.03 -22.32 -11.07
CA THR A 292 33.40 -21.56 -12.27
C THR A 292 32.95 -20.11 -12.15
N THR A 293 33.82 -19.16 -12.49
CA THR A 293 33.54 -17.72 -12.40
C THR A 293 33.94 -17.01 -13.69
N THR A 294 32.99 -16.32 -14.33
CA THR A 294 33.23 -15.45 -15.49
C THR A 294 32.62 -14.05 -15.28
N SER A 295 33.12 -13.08 -16.04
CA SER A 295 32.53 -11.74 -16.14
C SER A 295 32.35 -11.36 -17.60
N ASN A 296 31.11 -11.11 -18.04
CA ASN A 296 30.75 -10.79 -19.43
C ASN A 296 31.33 -11.78 -20.46
N ALA A 297 31.18 -13.08 -20.16
CA ALA A 297 31.65 -14.17 -21.01
C ALA A 297 30.88 -15.48 -20.72
N THR A 298 30.87 -16.38 -21.71
CA THR A 298 30.11 -17.64 -21.69
C THR A 298 30.70 -18.69 -20.77
N GLN A 299 29.84 -19.56 -20.23
CA GLN A 299 30.26 -20.79 -19.53
C GLN A 299 29.63 -22.01 -20.21
N ASP A 300 30.44 -23.04 -20.46
CA ASP A 300 30.00 -24.37 -20.90
C ASP A 300 30.73 -25.43 -20.07
N VAL A 301 30.03 -26.01 -19.10
CA VAL A 301 30.62 -26.89 -18.08
C VAL A 301 29.95 -28.25 -18.13
N THR A 302 30.73 -29.31 -18.23
CA THR A 302 30.26 -30.69 -18.09
C THR A 302 30.93 -31.34 -16.87
N ALA A 303 30.11 -31.89 -15.97
CA ALA A 303 30.56 -32.48 -14.71
C ALA A 303 29.92 -33.85 -14.43
N ALA A 304 30.62 -34.69 -13.68
CA ALA A 304 30.12 -36.00 -13.28
C ALA A 304 28.97 -35.88 -12.28
N ALA A 305 28.13 -36.91 -12.18
CA ALA A 305 27.01 -36.98 -11.24
C ALA A 305 27.43 -37.01 -9.75
N THR A 306 28.74 -37.08 -9.47
CA THR A 306 29.34 -37.03 -8.13
C THR A 306 29.84 -35.64 -7.75
N THR A 307 29.83 -34.69 -8.68
CA THR A 307 30.46 -33.37 -8.52
C THR A 307 29.40 -32.29 -8.38
N ASN A 308 29.43 -31.55 -7.28
CA ASN A 308 28.66 -30.32 -7.10
C ASN A 308 29.22 -29.23 -8.01
N VAL A 309 28.35 -28.49 -8.71
CA VAL A 309 28.76 -27.42 -9.64
C VAL A 309 28.21 -26.09 -9.17
N THR A 310 29.08 -25.09 -9.00
CA THR A 310 28.70 -23.70 -8.72
C THR A 310 29.20 -22.79 -9.83
N ALA A 311 28.30 -22.22 -10.62
CA ALA A 311 28.64 -21.30 -11.70
C ALA A 311 28.23 -19.86 -11.35
N ILE A 312 29.20 -18.95 -11.40
CA ILE A 312 29.00 -17.51 -11.13
C ILE A 312 29.29 -16.74 -12.41
N ALA A 313 28.30 -16.02 -12.94
CA ALA A 313 28.44 -15.23 -14.16
C ALA A 313 28.01 -13.77 -13.91
N SER A 314 28.99 -12.88 -13.82
CA SER A 314 28.76 -11.46 -13.53
C SER A 314 28.79 -10.61 -14.79
N ALA A 315 28.19 -9.42 -14.73
CA ALA A 315 28.12 -8.48 -15.86
C ALA A 315 27.65 -9.14 -17.18
N ARG A 316 26.77 -10.16 -17.09
CA ARG A 316 26.26 -10.91 -18.25
C ARG A 316 25.52 -9.98 -19.20
N SER A 317 25.85 -10.09 -20.49
CA SER A 317 25.14 -9.45 -21.58
C SER A 317 24.37 -10.51 -22.39
N ALA A 318 24.84 -10.89 -23.58
CA ALA A 318 24.27 -11.97 -24.39
C ALA A 318 24.90 -13.36 -24.09
N ASP A 319 25.72 -13.45 -23.04
CA ASP A 319 26.51 -14.63 -22.72
C ASP A 319 25.66 -15.74 -22.09
N ALA A 320 25.75 -16.94 -22.66
CA ALA A 320 25.08 -18.13 -22.17
C ALA A 320 25.85 -18.80 -21.02
N VAL A 321 25.10 -19.41 -20.10
CA VAL A 321 25.62 -20.29 -19.04
C VAL A 321 25.03 -21.68 -19.28
N THR A 322 25.86 -22.64 -19.64
CA THR A 322 25.46 -24.03 -19.92
C THR A 322 26.15 -24.96 -18.93
N ILE A 323 25.37 -25.74 -18.18
CA ILE A 323 25.88 -26.75 -17.25
C ILE A 323 25.25 -28.11 -17.60
N ASN A 324 26.07 -29.14 -17.80
CA ASN A 324 25.62 -30.50 -18.09
C ASN A 324 26.15 -31.47 -17.02
N GLY A 325 25.27 -32.30 -16.47
CA GLY A 325 25.56 -33.24 -15.40
C GLY A 325 25.63 -32.56 -14.03
N GLY A 326 26.55 -33.02 -13.19
CA GLY A 326 26.65 -32.58 -11.80
C GLY A 326 25.72 -33.35 -10.84
N LYS A 327 26.11 -33.35 -9.56
CA LYS A 327 25.25 -33.70 -8.43
C LYS A 327 24.35 -32.50 -8.14
N ASP A 328 24.71 -31.62 -7.22
CA ASP A 328 23.97 -30.38 -6.97
C ASP A 328 24.51 -29.27 -7.90
N VAL A 329 23.62 -28.50 -8.52
CA VAL A 329 23.99 -27.43 -9.47
C VAL A 329 23.43 -26.09 -8.98
N SER A 330 24.31 -25.13 -8.79
CA SER A 330 23.98 -23.75 -8.42
C SER A 330 24.48 -22.78 -9.47
N VAL A 331 23.61 -21.89 -9.94
CA VAL A 331 23.95 -20.82 -10.90
C VAL A 331 23.56 -19.47 -10.32
N THR A 332 24.54 -18.57 -10.19
CA THR A 332 24.31 -17.15 -9.85
C THR A 332 24.70 -16.28 -11.03
N ALA A 333 23.74 -15.56 -11.59
CA ALA A 333 23.94 -14.69 -12.74
C ALA A 333 23.49 -13.26 -12.50
N THR A 334 24.29 -12.28 -12.92
CA THR A 334 23.95 -10.86 -12.79
C THR A 334 24.33 -10.06 -14.04
N GLY A 335 23.51 -9.12 -14.50
CA GLY A 335 23.85 -8.20 -15.60
C GLY A 335 22.64 -7.66 -16.37
N THR A 336 22.87 -6.99 -17.50
CA THR A 336 21.79 -6.51 -18.38
C THR A 336 21.08 -7.65 -19.12
N VAL A 337 21.73 -8.83 -19.20
CA VAL A 337 21.18 -10.09 -19.73
C VAL A 337 20.26 -9.89 -20.95
N ALA A 338 20.71 -9.16 -21.97
CA ALA A 338 19.92 -8.98 -23.19
C ALA A 338 20.09 -10.23 -24.09
N GLY A 339 19.32 -11.28 -23.80
CA GLY A 339 19.50 -12.61 -24.37
C GLY A 339 20.48 -13.48 -23.56
N GLY A 340 21.03 -14.53 -24.18
CA GLY A 340 21.94 -15.50 -23.55
C GLY A 340 21.23 -16.39 -22.53
N ASN A 341 21.00 -17.66 -22.86
CA ASN A 341 20.22 -18.55 -21.99
C ASN A 341 21.05 -19.08 -20.81
N ILE A 342 20.37 -19.38 -19.70
CA ILE A 342 20.86 -20.33 -18.70
C ILE A 342 20.28 -21.70 -19.06
N SER A 343 21.14 -22.69 -19.31
CA SER A 343 20.74 -24.03 -19.73
C SER A 343 21.40 -25.09 -18.85
N ILE A 344 20.61 -25.79 -18.05
CA ILE A 344 21.07 -26.84 -17.15
C ILE A 344 20.51 -28.18 -17.64
N GLY A 345 21.40 -29.14 -17.83
CA GLY A 345 21.03 -30.53 -18.10
C GLY A 345 20.64 -30.83 -19.54
N ASN A 346 21.04 -29.98 -20.50
CA ASN A 346 20.63 -30.10 -21.91
C ASN A 346 21.02 -31.45 -22.51
N THR A 347 22.26 -31.89 -22.28
CA THR A 347 22.76 -33.21 -22.73
C THR A 347 22.65 -34.26 -21.63
N THR A 348 23.14 -33.94 -20.43
CA THR A 348 23.15 -34.82 -19.25
C THR A 348 22.47 -34.11 -18.09
N ALA A 349 21.38 -34.66 -17.57
CA ALA A 349 20.63 -34.05 -16.47
C ALA A 349 21.44 -33.99 -15.17
N ALA A 350 21.19 -32.95 -14.36
CA ALA A 350 21.70 -32.87 -12.99
C ALA A 350 21.05 -33.98 -12.12
N LYS A 351 21.80 -34.50 -11.15
CA LYS A 351 21.35 -35.62 -10.29
C LYS A 351 20.85 -35.21 -8.90
N GLY A 352 21.33 -34.11 -8.36
CA GLY A 352 20.95 -33.52 -7.08
C GLY A 352 20.06 -32.29 -7.26
N ALA A 353 20.05 -31.37 -6.31
CA ALA A 353 19.22 -30.16 -6.40
C ALA A 353 19.76 -29.17 -7.43
N VAL A 354 18.86 -28.42 -8.09
CA VAL A 354 19.20 -27.33 -9.00
C VAL A 354 18.69 -26.00 -8.44
N THR A 355 19.58 -25.02 -8.31
CA THR A 355 19.24 -23.65 -7.90
C THR A 355 19.77 -22.64 -8.92
N VAL A 356 18.92 -21.74 -9.38
CA VAL A 356 19.27 -20.64 -10.30
C VAL A 356 18.82 -19.32 -9.70
N SER A 357 19.73 -18.36 -9.58
CA SER A 357 19.46 -16.99 -9.16
C SER A 357 19.94 -16.03 -10.24
N GLU A 358 19.03 -15.41 -10.97
CA GLU A 358 19.32 -14.42 -12.01
C GLU A 358 18.89 -13.02 -11.56
N THR A 359 19.80 -12.04 -11.65
CA THR A 359 19.50 -10.63 -11.42
C THR A 359 19.72 -9.82 -12.70
N ILE A 360 18.62 -9.30 -13.25
CA ILE A 360 18.58 -8.49 -14.45
C ILE A 360 18.63 -7.01 -14.05
N THR A 361 19.69 -6.33 -14.47
CA THR A 361 19.95 -4.91 -14.22
C THR A 361 20.02 -4.15 -15.53
N GLY A 362 19.10 -3.24 -15.81
CA GLY A 362 19.16 -2.51 -17.08
C GLY A 362 18.26 -1.27 -17.15
N ALA A 363 18.46 -0.51 -18.22
CA ALA A 363 17.67 0.66 -18.57
C ALA A 363 17.19 0.50 -20.02
N GLY A 364 15.88 0.43 -20.25
CA GLY A 364 15.30 0.37 -21.59
C GLY A 364 14.32 -0.79 -21.82
N THR A 365 14.13 -1.13 -23.10
CA THR A 365 13.22 -2.20 -23.52
C THR A 365 14.02 -3.36 -24.10
N PHE A 366 13.98 -4.51 -23.44
CA PHE A 366 14.61 -5.75 -23.89
C PHE A 366 14.02 -6.96 -23.15
N THR A 367 14.31 -8.16 -23.65
CA THR A 367 13.92 -9.44 -23.05
C THR A 367 15.16 -10.19 -22.60
N SER A 368 15.15 -10.77 -21.39
CA SER A 368 16.26 -11.60 -20.94
C SER A 368 16.28 -12.99 -21.55
N GLY A 369 17.43 -13.67 -21.50
CA GLY A 369 17.56 -15.05 -21.95
C GLY A 369 16.69 -16.00 -21.14
N ALA A 370 16.30 -17.12 -21.76
CA ALA A 370 15.49 -18.13 -21.09
C ALA A 370 16.29 -18.95 -20.07
N ILE A 371 15.61 -19.45 -19.04
CA ILE A 371 16.15 -20.41 -18.08
C ILE A 371 15.57 -21.80 -18.41
N ASN A 372 16.40 -22.72 -18.85
CA ASN A 372 16.01 -24.08 -19.20
C ASN A 372 16.69 -25.07 -18.24
N VAL A 373 15.92 -25.83 -17.48
CA VAL A 373 16.43 -26.82 -16.53
C VAL A 373 15.89 -28.20 -16.86
N LYS A 374 16.77 -29.19 -16.96
CA LYS A 374 16.42 -30.60 -17.11
C LYS A 374 17.01 -31.44 -15.98
N GLY A 375 16.11 -32.08 -15.23
CA GLY A 375 16.45 -32.92 -14.09
C GLY A 375 16.70 -32.16 -12.79
N GLY A 376 17.34 -32.87 -11.86
CA GLY A 376 17.51 -32.49 -10.47
C GLY A 376 16.38 -32.99 -9.55
N THR A 377 16.69 -33.20 -8.27
CA THR A 377 15.73 -33.69 -7.26
C THR A 377 14.67 -32.64 -6.92
N THR A 378 15.12 -31.40 -6.79
CA THR A 378 14.31 -30.19 -6.66
C THR A 378 14.88 -29.11 -7.59
N VAL A 379 14.02 -28.29 -8.18
CA VAL A 379 14.44 -27.18 -9.05
C VAL A 379 13.92 -25.87 -8.48
N ASN A 380 14.82 -24.93 -8.18
CA ASN A 380 14.46 -23.60 -7.67
C ASN A 380 15.06 -22.52 -8.59
N THR A 381 14.23 -21.70 -9.21
CA THR A 381 14.68 -20.58 -10.06
C THR A 381 14.12 -19.26 -9.53
N THR A 382 14.98 -18.27 -9.32
CA THR A 382 14.58 -16.91 -8.92
C THR A 382 15.14 -15.89 -9.89
N THR A 383 14.27 -15.10 -10.51
CA THR A 383 14.62 -13.98 -11.38
C THR A 383 14.23 -12.67 -10.71
N THR A 384 15.20 -11.78 -10.49
CA THR A 384 14.97 -10.42 -10.01
C THR A 384 15.27 -9.45 -11.14
N ALA A 385 14.34 -8.55 -11.46
CA ALA A 385 14.49 -7.57 -12.53
C ALA A 385 14.32 -6.14 -12.03
N THR A 386 15.12 -5.24 -12.57
CA THR A 386 14.98 -3.80 -12.37
C THR A 386 14.99 -3.08 -13.70
N ASN A 387 14.16 -2.04 -13.82
CA ASN A 387 14.20 -1.11 -14.95
C ASN A 387 14.35 0.31 -14.44
N SER A 388 15.56 0.87 -14.57
CA SER A 388 15.85 2.23 -14.13
C SER A 388 15.41 3.30 -15.13
N ASN A 389 14.87 2.92 -16.30
CA ASN A 389 14.43 3.86 -17.33
C ASN A 389 12.93 4.19 -17.23
N LEU A 390 12.65 5.40 -16.74
CA LEU A 390 11.31 5.92 -16.45
C LEU A 390 10.59 6.52 -17.68
N THR A 391 11.06 6.23 -18.90
CA THR A 391 10.49 6.76 -20.17
C THR A 391 9.46 5.84 -20.82
N GLY A 392 8.72 5.05 -20.02
CA GLY A 392 7.72 4.11 -20.55
C GLY A 392 8.32 2.84 -21.17
N THR A 393 9.55 2.47 -20.79
CA THR A 393 10.21 1.24 -21.28
C THR A 393 9.89 0.03 -20.41
N THR A 394 10.08 -1.19 -20.92
CA THR A 394 9.76 -2.43 -20.20
C THR A 394 10.88 -3.47 -20.34
N VAL A 395 11.35 -4.01 -19.22
CA VAL A 395 12.23 -5.20 -19.20
C VAL A 395 11.35 -6.43 -19.07
N THR A 396 11.44 -7.35 -20.03
CA THR A 396 10.74 -8.64 -20.00
C THR A 396 11.71 -9.71 -19.50
N GLN A 397 11.35 -10.40 -18.44
CA GLN A 397 12.08 -11.56 -17.94
C GLN A 397 11.90 -12.72 -18.92
N GLY A 398 12.96 -13.52 -19.10
CA GLY A 398 12.96 -14.66 -20.01
C GLY A 398 12.11 -15.82 -19.47
N ASP A 399 11.64 -16.65 -20.39
CA ASP A 399 10.83 -17.82 -20.06
C ASP A 399 11.60 -18.82 -19.19
N VAL A 400 10.89 -19.50 -18.29
CA VAL A 400 11.44 -20.54 -17.42
C VAL A 400 10.83 -21.89 -17.78
N THR A 401 11.65 -22.82 -18.26
CA THR A 401 11.25 -24.20 -18.57
C THR A 401 11.94 -25.19 -17.63
N VAL A 402 11.15 -25.97 -16.91
CA VAL A 402 11.60 -27.08 -16.06
C VAL A 402 11.09 -28.40 -16.65
N THR A 403 12.01 -29.24 -17.11
CA THR A 403 11.73 -30.60 -17.54
C THR A 403 12.23 -31.57 -16.47
N GLY A 404 11.31 -32.21 -15.76
CA GLY A 404 11.63 -33.19 -14.74
C GLY A 404 12.37 -34.41 -15.28
N THR A 405 13.03 -35.12 -14.38
CA THR A 405 13.47 -36.51 -14.56
C THR A 405 12.75 -37.39 -13.54
N ALA A 406 13.03 -38.70 -13.53
CA ALA A 406 12.47 -39.61 -12.52
C ALA A 406 12.85 -39.25 -11.07
N ASP A 407 13.85 -38.38 -10.88
CA ASP A 407 14.32 -37.95 -9.58
C ASP A 407 13.63 -36.63 -9.14
N THR A 408 12.95 -35.92 -10.03
CA THR A 408 12.41 -34.57 -9.78
C THR A 408 11.08 -34.63 -9.05
N THR A 409 11.02 -34.07 -7.84
CA THR A 409 9.84 -34.11 -6.97
C THR A 409 9.15 -32.76 -6.79
N ALA A 410 9.90 -31.66 -6.94
CA ALA A 410 9.36 -30.31 -6.78
C ALA A 410 10.04 -29.29 -7.72
N ALA A 411 9.27 -28.29 -8.13
CA ALA A 411 9.76 -27.14 -8.90
C ALA A 411 9.22 -25.82 -8.32
N THR A 412 10.10 -24.86 -8.08
CA THR A 412 9.78 -23.51 -7.63
C THR A 412 10.30 -22.49 -8.64
N VAL A 413 9.42 -21.63 -9.13
CA VAL A 413 9.76 -20.55 -10.06
C VAL A 413 9.27 -19.22 -9.49
N LYS A 414 10.20 -18.29 -9.27
CA LYS A 414 9.93 -16.94 -8.79
C LYS A 414 10.47 -15.92 -9.78
N GLN A 415 9.67 -14.92 -10.12
CA GLN A 415 10.07 -13.79 -10.95
C GLN A 415 9.73 -12.47 -10.24
N SER A 416 10.22 -11.35 -10.77
CA SER A 416 9.74 -10.03 -10.36
C SER A 416 8.32 -9.79 -10.88
N ALA A 417 7.49 -9.16 -10.06
CA ALA A 417 6.09 -8.89 -10.39
C ALA A 417 5.94 -8.00 -11.62
N ASN A 418 4.87 -8.22 -12.39
CA ASN A 418 4.55 -7.34 -13.52
C ASN A 418 4.25 -5.91 -13.02
N VAL A 419 4.97 -4.95 -13.60
CA VAL A 419 4.83 -3.51 -13.36
C VAL A 419 4.57 -2.86 -14.71
N ALA A 420 3.42 -2.20 -14.86
CA ALA A 420 3.11 -1.46 -16.07
C ALA A 420 4.05 -0.26 -16.22
N ALA A 421 4.63 -0.09 -17.41
CA ALA A 421 5.46 1.07 -17.70
C ALA A 421 4.59 2.34 -17.75
N VAL A 422 5.00 3.36 -17.01
CA VAL A 422 4.34 4.67 -17.01
C VAL A 422 5.34 5.68 -17.52
N THR A 423 5.03 6.32 -18.64
CA THR A 423 5.81 7.46 -19.12
C THR A 423 5.62 8.60 -18.14
N ALA A 424 6.72 9.15 -17.63
CA ALA A 424 6.66 10.36 -16.82
C ALA A 424 5.90 11.46 -17.60
N ALA A 425 4.82 11.97 -17.02
CA ALA A 425 4.15 13.13 -17.58
C ALA A 425 5.02 14.35 -17.31
N SER A 426 5.46 15.05 -18.36
CA SER A 426 6.17 16.32 -18.22
C SER A 426 5.22 17.34 -17.58
N ASN A 427 5.61 17.94 -16.46
CA ASN A 427 4.86 18.94 -15.71
C ASN A 427 4.18 19.94 -16.66
N ALA A 428 2.86 19.89 -16.77
CA ALA A 428 2.13 20.83 -17.60
C ALA A 428 2.21 22.22 -16.96
N THR A 429 2.65 23.23 -17.73
CA THR A 429 2.58 24.62 -17.30
C THR A 429 1.12 25.06 -17.29
N GLU A 430 0.66 25.56 -16.16
CA GLU A 430 -0.71 26.06 -16.01
C GLU A 430 -0.92 27.32 -16.86
N THR A 431 -2.14 27.49 -17.37
CA THR A 431 -2.49 28.64 -18.20
C THR A 431 -3.68 29.41 -17.63
N ALA A 432 -3.60 30.73 -17.67
CA ALA A 432 -4.67 31.64 -17.35
C ALA A 432 -5.03 32.45 -18.61
N THR A 433 -6.27 32.33 -19.08
CA THR A 433 -6.74 33.09 -20.24
C THR A 433 -7.59 34.26 -19.79
N PHE A 434 -7.21 35.47 -20.19
CA PHE A 434 -7.98 36.70 -19.96
C PHE A 434 -8.62 37.16 -21.27
N THR A 435 -9.89 37.55 -21.21
CA THR A 435 -10.62 38.18 -22.32
C THR A 435 -10.79 39.67 -22.02
N PHE A 436 -10.28 40.53 -22.91
CA PHE A 436 -10.30 41.97 -22.70
C PHE A 436 -11.51 42.65 -23.35
N ALA A 437 -11.89 43.81 -22.79
CA ALA A 437 -12.89 44.74 -23.31
C ALA A 437 -12.25 46.13 -23.53
N ASP A 438 -12.96 47.01 -24.25
CA ASP A 438 -12.50 48.38 -24.52
C ASP A 438 -12.35 49.20 -23.22
N ILE A 439 -11.30 50.02 -23.13
CA ILE A 439 -11.04 50.90 -21.97
C ILE A 439 -11.08 52.34 -22.44
N THR A 440 -11.89 53.19 -21.78
CA THR A 440 -11.96 54.63 -22.04
C THR A 440 -11.58 55.41 -20.78
N ALA A 441 -10.64 56.35 -20.91
CA ALA A 441 -10.22 57.22 -19.81
C ALA A 441 -11.06 58.51 -19.78
N GLY A 442 -11.42 58.96 -18.57
CA GLY A 442 -12.23 60.16 -18.36
C GLY A 442 -11.52 61.46 -18.73
N ALA A 443 -12.28 62.57 -18.79
CA ALA A 443 -11.73 63.87 -19.11
C ALA A 443 -10.77 64.36 -18.01
N GLY A 444 -9.48 64.45 -18.35
CA GLY A 444 -8.44 64.97 -17.46
C GLY A 444 -7.70 63.95 -16.60
N GLY A 445 -7.93 62.64 -16.74
CA GLY A 445 -7.15 61.63 -16.01
C GLY A 445 -6.98 60.30 -16.75
N THR A 446 -6.31 59.32 -16.12
CA THR A 446 -5.84 58.10 -16.77
C THR A 446 -6.56 56.86 -16.25
N SER A 447 -6.70 55.82 -17.07
CA SER A 447 -7.17 54.49 -16.66
C SER A 447 -6.04 53.46 -16.79
N THR A 448 -5.90 52.55 -15.83
CA THR A 448 -4.87 51.53 -15.82
C THR A 448 -5.44 50.12 -15.69
N LEU A 449 -4.75 49.15 -16.30
CA LEU A 449 -5.00 47.71 -16.14
C LEU A 449 -3.67 47.00 -15.93
N SER A 450 -3.56 46.21 -14.86
CA SER A 450 -2.35 45.46 -14.50
C SER A 450 -2.62 43.96 -14.41
N ILE A 451 -1.74 43.15 -14.99
CA ILE A 451 -1.73 41.68 -14.89
C ILE A 451 -0.26 41.22 -14.82
N ALA A 452 0.07 40.36 -13.85
CA ALA A 452 1.43 39.82 -13.66
C ALA A 452 2.53 40.90 -13.61
N GLY A 453 2.22 42.07 -13.04
CA GLY A 453 3.16 43.21 -12.95
C GLY A 453 3.30 44.05 -14.23
N ARG A 454 2.72 43.64 -15.36
CA ARG A 454 2.68 44.49 -16.57
C ARG A 454 1.47 45.43 -16.51
N VAL A 455 1.68 46.72 -16.74
CA VAL A 455 0.65 47.77 -16.60
C VAL A 455 0.40 48.47 -17.94
N ILE A 456 -0.87 48.56 -18.33
CA ILE A 456 -1.33 49.38 -19.44
C ILE A 456 -1.97 50.65 -18.89
N THR A 457 -1.56 51.81 -19.41
CA THR A 457 -2.14 53.11 -19.06
C THR A 457 -2.80 53.74 -20.29
N VAL A 458 -4.09 54.03 -20.18
CA VAL A 458 -4.86 54.78 -21.18
C VAL A 458 -4.91 56.24 -20.74
N ASN A 459 -4.42 57.13 -21.60
CA ASN A 459 -4.30 58.56 -21.31
C ASN A 459 -5.65 59.27 -21.38
N ALA A 460 -5.74 60.45 -20.76
CA ALA A 460 -6.96 61.27 -20.73
C ALA A 460 -7.56 61.51 -22.13
N ASN A 461 -8.89 61.38 -22.23
CA ASN A 461 -9.67 61.51 -23.47
C ASN A 461 -9.30 60.49 -24.58
N ALA A 462 -8.70 59.34 -24.22
CA ALA A 462 -8.41 58.27 -25.16
C ALA A 462 -9.23 57.00 -24.87
N THR A 463 -9.49 56.24 -25.93
CA THR A 463 -10.06 54.89 -25.86
C THR A 463 -9.05 53.90 -26.43
N ALA A 464 -8.76 52.83 -25.70
CA ALA A 464 -8.00 51.69 -26.16
C ALA A 464 -8.96 50.53 -26.44
N THR A 465 -8.90 49.95 -27.65
CA THR A 465 -9.78 48.83 -27.99
C THR A 465 -9.31 47.54 -27.32
N ALA A 466 -10.22 46.60 -27.10
CA ALA A 466 -9.95 45.28 -26.54
C ALA A 466 -8.84 44.53 -27.30
N ALA A 467 -8.78 44.70 -28.63
CA ALA A 467 -7.76 44.09 -29.47
C ALA A 467 -6.37 44.74 -29.29
N ASP A 468 -6.31 46.06 -29.13
CA ASP A 468 -5.06 46.77 -28.84
C ASP A 468 -4.53 46.40 -27.45
N ILE A 469 -5.42 46.27 -26.46
CA ILE A 469 -5.10 45.85 -25.09
C ILE A 469 -4.59 44.41 -25.09
N ALA A 470 -5.27 43.49 -25.78
CA ALA A 470 -4.83 42.11 -25.93
C ALA A 470 -3.47 42.00 -26.65
N THR A 471 -3.20 42.87 -27.64
CA THR A 471 -1.92 42.91 -28.35
C THR A 471 -0.79 43.41 -27.43
N ALA A 472 -1.06 44.40 -26.59
CA ALA A 472 -0.12 44.90 -25.58
C ALA A 472 0.15 43.87 -24.46
N PHE A 473 -0.92 43.29 -23.89
CA PHE A 473 -1.08 41.88 -23.45
C PHE A 473 -0.10 40.83 -23.98
N ALA A 474 -0.07 40.62 -25.28
CA ALA A 474 0.66 39.50 -25.84
C ALA A 474 2.14 39.83 -26.07
N THR A 475 2.42 41.04 -26.55
CA THR A 475 3.71 41.37 -27.16
C THR A 475 4.55 42.34 -26.33
N GLY A 476 3.94 43.03 -25.36
CA GLY A 476 4.58 44.14 -24.65
C GLY A 476 4.80 45.39 -25.52
N VAL A 477 4.25 45.43 -26.73
CA VAL A 477 4.35 46.53 -27.70
C VAL A 477 2.99 47.24 -27.83
N THR A 478 3.00 48.57 -27.90
CA THR A 478 1.80 49.40 -28.03
C THR A 478 1.27 49.49 -29.47
N THR A 479 -0.05 49.36 -29.66
CA THR A 479 -0.78 49.86 -30.84
C THR A 479 -1.84 50.87 -30.38
N GLY A 480 -1.92 52.05 -31.02
CA GLY A 480 -2.90 53.09 -30.68
C GLY A 480 -2.53 54.03 -29.51
N ASN A 481 -3.52 54.76 -28.98
CA ASN A 481 -3.35 55.86 -28.00
C ASN A 481 -3.07 55.41 -26.54
N ALA A 482 -2.80 54.12 -26.31
CA ALA A 482 -2.44 53.56 -25.00
C ALA A 482 -0.91 53.59 -24.79
N ASN A 483 -0.46 53.99 -23.60
CA ASN A 483 0.96 53.99 -23.23
C ASN A 483 1.23 52.80 -22.30
N VAL A 484 2.10 51.88 -22.71
CA VAL A 484 2.49 50.71 -21.89
C VAL A 484 3.76 51.04 -21.14
N THR A 485 3.76 50.86 -19.81
CA THR A 485 5.01 50.88 -19.03
C THR A 485 5.49 49.45 -18.86
N THR A 486 6.65 49.13 -19.44
CA THR A 486 7.18 47.77 -19.47
C THR A 486 7.96 47.46 -18.19
N ALA A 487 7.25 47.22 -17.09
CA ALA A 487 7.77 46.29 -16.09
C ALA A 487 7.59 44.86 -16.65
N GLY A 488 8.61 44.02 -16.55
CA GLY A 488 8.61 42.67 -17.15
C GLY A 488 7.58 41.75 -16.51
N LEU A 489 7.01 40.81 -17.29
CA LEU A 489 6.23 39.71 -16.72
C LEU A 489 7.17 38.87 -15.83
N THR A 490 6.84 38.76 -14.54
CA THR A 490 7.64 37.96 -13.60
C THR A 490 6.90 36.65 -13.36
N GLY A 491 7.53 35.51 -13.67
CA GLY A 491 6.93 34.19 -13.46
C GLY A 491 5.96 33.71 -14.55
N TYR A 492 5.73 34.49 -15.61
CA TYR A 492 4.78 34.16 -16.68
C TYR A 492 5.30 34.54 -18.08
N THR A 493 4.93 33.76 -19.08
CA THR A 493 4.94 34.15 -20.50
C THR A 493 3.52 34.49 -20.94
N SER A 494 3.37 35.34 -21.95
CA SER A 494 2.06 35.72 -22.49
C SER A 494 2.03 35.60 -24.01
N ALA A 495 0.95 35.10 -24.57
CA ALA A 495 0.74 35.00 -26.02
C ALA A 495 -0.68 35.41 -26.41
N ALA A 496 -0.83 35.96 -27.63
CA ALA A 496 -2.14 36.33 -28.16
C ALA A 496 -2.97 35.06 -28.39
N GLY A 497 -4.17 35.03 -27.83
CA GLY A 497 -5.19 34.04 -28.17
C GLY A 497 -5.97 34.46 -29.42
N THR A 498 -7.15 33.88 -29.62
CA THR A 498 -8.07 34.32 -30.69
C THR A 498 -8.84 35.58 -30.25
N GLY A 499 -8.94 36.58 -31.15
CA GLY A 499 -9.73 37.78 -30.92
C GLY A 499 -9.16 38.70 -29.83
N THR A 500 -9.87 38.84 -28.72
CA THR A 500 -9.54 39.73 -27.58
C THR A 500 -8.93 38.98 -26.40
N ASN A 501 -8.47 37.73 -26.60
CA ASN A 501 -7.94 36.87 -25.55
C ASN A 501 -6.40 36.93 -25.47
N VAL A 502 -5.86 36.81 -24.26
CA VAL A 502 -4.43 36.57 -24.03
C VAL A 502 -4.27 35.41 -23.06
N VAL A 503 -3.38 34.49 -23.42
CA VAL A 503 -3.04 33.33 -22.59
C VAL A 503 -1.74 33.62 -21.87
N PHE A 504 -1.78 33.59 -20.55
CA PHE A 504 -0.61 33.66 -19.68
C PHE A 504 -0.24 32.25 -19.24
N THR A 505 1.00 31.84 -19.51
CA THR A 505 1.52 30.51 -19.17
C THR A 505 2.60 30.68 -18.11
N SER A 506 2.47 30.01 -16.97
CA SER A 506 3.50 30.08 -15.92
C SER A 506 4.85 29.63 -16.47
N THR A 507 5.93 30.33 -16.11
CA THR A 507 7.31 29.91 -16.45
C THR A 507 7.80 28.79 -15.55
N THR A 508 7.08 28.48 -14.47
CA THR A 508 7.42 27.45 -13.49
C THR A 508 6.31 26.40 -13.46
N ALA A 509 6.64 25.13 -13.67
CA ALA A 509 5.62 24.10 -13.73
C ALA A 509 5.00 23.81 -12.34
N ASN A 510 3.71 23.44 -12.29
CA ASN A 510 2.92 23.17 -11.07
C ASN A 510 2.88 24.33 -10.05
N THR A 511 2.98 25.58 -10.52
CA THR A 511 2.69 26.74 -9.69
C THR A 511 1.24 27.12 -9.89
N ASN A 512 0.46 27.09 -8.80
CA ASN A 512 -0.95 27.42 -8.81
C ASN A 512 -1.16 28.84 -9.41
N VAL A 513 -1.70 28.92 -10.62
CA VAL A 513 -2.01 30.20 -11.27
C VAL A 513 -3.30 30.83 -10.75
N ALA A 514 -3.95 30.25 -9.72
CA ALA A 514 -5.07 30.88 -9.01
C ALA A 514 -4.70 32.26 -8.43
N ASP A 515 -3.41 32.51 -8.18
CA ASP A 515 -2.92 33.78 -7.67
C ASP A 515 -2.77 34.88 -8.75
N LEU A 516 -2.93 34.55 -10.05
CA LEU A 516 -2.83 35.52 -11.13
C LEU A 516 -4.16 36.29 -11.31
N SER A 517 -4.26 37.45 -10.67
CA SER A 517 -5.40 38.36 -10.79
C SER A 517 -5.11 39.59 -11.67
N ALA A 518 -6.17 40.19 -12.19
CA ALA A 518 -6.11 41.48 -12.89
C ALA A 518 -6.55 42.60 -11.95
N THR A 519 -5.80 43.71 -11.92
CA THR A 519 -6.16 44.90 -11.14
C THR A 519 -6.42 46.07 -12.10
N ALA A 520 -7.58 46.71 -11.99
CA ALA A 520 -7.94 47.89 -12.78
C ALA A 520 -8.08 49.12 -11.88
N GLY A 521 -7.70 50.30 -12.37
CA GLY A 521 -7.78 51.56 -11.61
C GLY A 521 -7.82 52.81 -12.49
N GLY A 522 -8.05 53.97 -11.88
CA GLY A 522 -8.00 55.28 -12.58
C GLY A 522 -9.30 56.09 -12.53
N THR A 523 -9.33 57.19 -13.29
CA THR A 523 -10.43 58.17 -13.28
C THR A 523 -11.28 58.09 -14.55
N GLY A 524 -12.53 57.61 -14.45
CA GLY A 524 -13.47 57.40 -15.57
C GLY A 524 -14.36 56.18 -15.34
N THR A 525 -14.98 55.62 -16.40
CA THR A 525 -15.58 54.27 -16.33
C THR A 525 -14.46 53.25 -16.16
N VAL A 526 -14.20 52.83 -14.92
CA VAL A 526 -13.18 51.82 -14.62
C VAL A 526 -13.66 50.49 -15.21
N PRO A 527 -12.88 49.85 -16.10
CA PRO A 527 -13.25 48.55 -16.65
C PRO A 527 -13.33 47.54 -15.50
N ALA A 528 -14.34 46.67 -15.52
CA ALA A 528 -14.31 45.49 -14.66
C ALA A 528 -13.03 44.70 -14.95
N ALA A 529 -12.29 44.32 -13.91
CA ALA A 529 -11.12 43.49 -14.07
C ALA A 529 -11.54 42.19 -14.79
N PRO A 530 -10.90 41.82 -15.92
CA PRO A 530 -11.29 40.63 -16.65
C PRO A 530 -11.05 39.40 -15.78
N ALA A 531 -12.06 38.52 -15.67
CA ALA A 531 -11.91 37.25 -14.98
C ALA A 531 -11.01 36.31 -15.80
N ALA A 532 -10.09 35.63 -15.13
CA ALA A 532 -9.26 34.62 -15.76
C ALA A 532 -10.04 33.30 -15.87
N THR A 533 -9.98 32.64 -17.03
CA THR A 533 -10.30 31.22 -17.12
C THR A 533 -9.03 30.43 -16.86
N ILE A 534 -9.00 29.65 -15.78
CA ILE A 534 -7.86 28.86 -15.37
C ILE A 534 -7.95 27.46 -15.95
N SER A 535 -6.87 26.99 -16.58
CA SER A 535 -6.68 25.58 -16.93
C SER A 535 -5.47 25.05 -16.16
N GLN A 536 -5.75 24.24 -15.13
CA GLN A 536 -4.71 23.55 -14.36
C GLN A 536 -4.18 22.36 -15.16
N GLY A 537 -2.86 22.15 -15.11
CA GLY A 537 -2.22 20.96 -15.65
C GLY A 537 -2.40 19.77 -14.71
N SER A 538 -2.45 18.54 -15.23
CA SER A 538 -2.43 17.35 -14.38
C SER A 538 -1.14 17.29 -13.56
N ALA A 539 -1.24 16.81 -12.32
CA ALA A 539 -0.08 16.59 -11.46
C ALA A 539 0.99 15.72 -12.14
N ALA A 540 2.26 15.99 -11.84
CA ALA A 540 3.37 15.22 -12.37
C ALA A 540 3.30 13.76 -11.90
N THR A 541 3.03 12.83 -12.82
CA THR A 541 3.14 11.40 -12.52
C THR A 541 4.61 11.00 -12.64
N ALA A 542 5.19 10.51 -11.54
CA ALA A 542 6.51 9.91 -11.58
C ALA A 542 6.51 8.75 -12.60
N GLY A 543 7.47 8.76 -13.54
CA GLY A 543 7.60 7.65 -14.48
C GLY A 543 7.95 6.36 -13.73
N VAL A 544 7.49 5.24 -14.26
CA VAL A 544 7.74 3.90 -13.71
C VAL A 544 8.34 3.05 -14.82
N GLY A 545 9.52 2.48 -14.57
CA GLY A 545 10.11 1.48 -15.47
C GLY A 545 9.30 0.19 -15.41
N GLY A 546 8.83 -0.28 -16.57
CA GLY A 546 8.03 -1.49 -16.65
C GLY A 546 8.85 -2.76 -16.45
N ILE A 547 8.21 -3.77 -15.86
CA ILE A 547 8.72 -5.14 -15.71
C ILE A 547 7.61 -6.08 -16.18
N ALA A 548 7.95 -7.06 -17.01
CA ALA A 548 7.08 -8.18 -17.36
C ALA A 548 7.76 -9.50 -16.96
N ALA A 549 7.02 -10.41 -16.36
CA ALA A 549 7.44 -11.80 -16.17
C ALA A 549 7.43 -12.55 -17.51
N GLY A 550 8.25 -13.59 -17.62
CA GLY A 550 8.23 -14.55 -18.71
C GLY A 550 7.25 -15.70 -18.45
N ASP A 551 7.03 -16.51 -19.48
CA ASP A 551 6.21 -17.72 -19.37
C ASP A 551 6.91 -18.79 -18.53
N VAL A 552 6.12 -19.65 -17.89
CA VAL A 552 6.64 -20.76 -17.08
C VAL A 552 6.09 -22.08 -17.60
N SER A 553 6.96 -23.07 -17.81
CA SER A 553 6.55 -24.43 -18.18
C SER A 553 7.21 -25.44 -17.26
N VAL A 554 6.40 -26.22 -16.53
CA VAL A 554 6.86 -27.33 -15.69
C VAL A 554 6.27 -28.61 -16.23
N THR A 555 7.11 -29.47 -16.79
CA THR A 555 6.70 -30.74 -17.41
C THR A 555 7.43 -31.90 -16.76
N ASP A 556 6.67 -32.87 -16.26
CA ASP A 556 7.19 -34.12 -15.73
C ASP A 556 7.75 -35.02 -16.84
N VAL A 557 8.75 -35.84 -16.52
CA VAL A 557 9.34 -36.80 -17.47
C VAL A 557 8.32 -37.78 -18.05
N ASN A 558 7.30 -38.13 -17.25
CA ASN A 558 6.25 -39.08 -17.58
C ASN A 558 4.94 -38.39 -17.99
N ALA A 559 4.95 -37.08 -18.28
CA ALA A 559 3.76 -36.33 -18.71
C ALA A 559 3.02 -37.00 -19.90
N ALA A 560 3.75 -37.53 -20.88
CA ALA A 560 3.17 -38.23 -22.04
C ALA A 560 2.91 -39.73 -21.80
N SER A 561 3.25 -40.26 -20.63
CA SER A 561 3.13 -41.68 -20.32
C SER A 561 1.69 -42.06 -19.98
N THR A 562 1.23 -43.16 -20.55
CA THR A 562 -0.11 -43.71 -20.25
C THR A 562 -0.08 -44.72 -19.10
N THR A 563 1.11 -45.06 -18.59
CA THR A 563 1.32 -46.15 -17.61
C THR A 563 2.25 -45.80 -16.45
N ALA A 564 3.26 -44.95 -16.65
CA ALA A 564 4.16 -44.52 -15.61
C ALA A 564 3.63 -43.24 -14.96
N ALA A 565 3.53 -43.23 -13.63
CA ALA A 565 3.15 -42.04 -12.89
C ALA A 565 4.24 -40.97 -12.98
N GLY A 566 3.82 -39.70 -12.86
CA GLY A 566 4.77 -38.60 -12.68
C GLY A 566 5.51 -38.69 -11.34
N THR A 567 6.47 -37.80 -11.14
CA THR A 567 7.25 -37.68 -9.91
C THR A 567 7.15 -36.28 -9.30
N ILE A 568 6.85 -35.25 -10.10
CA ILE A 568 6.65 -33.88 -9.61
C ILE A 568 5.33 -33.79 -8.85
N THR A 569 5.41 -33.64 -7.52
CA THR A 569 4.25 -33.56 -6.62
C THR A 569 3.90 -32.12 -6.24
N THR A 570 4.90 -31.24 -6.22
CA THR A 570 4.74 -29.84 -5.79
C THR A 570 5.28 -28.88 -6.83
N VAL A 571 4.48 -27.89 -7.21
CA VAL A 571 4.91 -26.76 -8.03
C VAL A 571 4.58 -25.45 -7.30
N SER A 572 5.55 -24.55 -7.21
CA SER A 572 5.39 -23.24 -6.57
C SER A 572 5.72 -22.13 -7.56
N LEU A 573 4.79 -21.22 -7.82
CA LEU A 573 4.92 -20.13 -8.78
C LEU A 573 4.69 -18.79 -8.09
N GLU A 574 5.62 -17.85 -8.25
CA GLU A 574 5.50 -16.49 -7.73
C GLU A 574 5.87 -15.49 -8.82
N ASN A 575 4.87 -14.73 -9.29
CA ASN A 575 4.96 -13.89 -10.48
C ASN A 575 5.31 -14.65 -11.78
N PHE A 576 4.43 -14.57 -12.76
CA PHE A 576 4.55 -15.29 -14.03
C PHE A 576 3.66 -14.62 -15.08
N ASP A 577 3.93 -14.84 -16.36
CA ASP A 577 2.95 -14.51 -17.41
C ASP A 577 1.98 -15.69 -17.59
N ALA A 578 2.12 -16.51 -18.64
CA ALA A 578 1.41 -17.78 -18.72
C ALA A 578 2.22 -18.92 -18.07
N ALA A 579 1.56 -19.74 -17.25
CA ALA A 579 2.18 -20.92 -16.64
C ALA A 579 1.51 -22.20 -17.13
N THR A 580 2.27 -23.22 -17.52
CA THR A 580 1.79 -24.57 -17.82
C THR A 580 2.40 -25.57 -16.83
N VAL A 581 1.57 -26.41 -16.22
CA VAL A 581 2.01 -27.48 -15.31
C VAL A 581 1.44 -28.81 -15.78
N ASN A 582 2.32 -29.76 -16.11
CA ASN A 582 1.93 -31.08 -16.57
C ASN A 582 2.66 -32.17 -15.78
N SER A 583 2.00 -32.68 -14.74
CA SER A 583 2.47 -33.83 -13.95
C SER A 583 1.29 -34.64 -13.44
N GLY A 584 1.25 -35.93 -13.78
CA GLY A 584 0.23 -36.84 -13.24
C GLY A 584 0.39 -37.18 -11.76
N ALA A 585 1.46 -36.72 -11.10
CA ALA A 585 1.65 -36.89 -9.65
C ALA A 585 1.41 -35.61 -8.85
N LEU A 586 0.95 -34.52 -9.48
CA LEU A 586 0.77 -33.23 -8.82
C LEU A 586 -0.25 -33.35 -7.67
N THR A 587 0.17 -32.99 -6.46
CA THR A 587 -0.68 -32.91 -5.26
C THR A 587 -0.82 -31.47 -4.76
N THR A 588 0.16 -30.62 -5.04
CA THR A 588 0.23 -29.25 -4.51
C THR A 588 0.68 -28.26 -5.57
N LEU A 589 -0.08 -27.18 -5.72
CA LEU A 589 0.21 -26.03 -6.56
C LEU A 589 0.16 -24.77 -5.70
N ASN A 590 1.31 -24.15 -5.43
CA ASN A 590 1.39 -22.90 -4.67
C ASN A 590 1.49 -21.73 -5.65
N LEU A 591 0.66 -20.70 -5.49
CA LEU A 591 0.55 -19.56 -6.39
C LEU A 591 0.62 -18.24 -5.61
N ALA A 592 1.51 -17.33 -6.01
CA ALA A 592 1.66 -16.03 -5.37
C ALA A 592 1.97 -14.91 -6.37
N GLY A 593 1.77 -13.67 -5.95
CA GLY A 593 2.10 -12.48 -6.74
C GLY A 593 1.18 -12.27 -7.94
N LYS A 594 1.70 -11.81 -9.07
CA LYS A 594 0.90 -11.49 -10.28
C LYS A 594 1.10 -12.53 -11.38
N GLY A 595 -0.01 -13.08 -11.89
CA GLY A 595 -0.03 -14.06 -12.97
C GLY A 595 -0.89 -13.60 -14.16
N ALA A 596 -0.61 -14.03 -15.38
CA ALA A 596 -1.62 -13.96 -16.44
C ALA A 596 -2.55 -15.18 -16.37
N SER A 597 -2.02 -16.39 -16.50
CA SER A 597 -2.83 -17.62 -16.43
C SER A 597 -2.04 -18.82 -15.93
N VAL A 598 -2.76 -19.82 -15.43
CA VAL A 598 -2.19 -21.13 -15.08
C VAL A 598 -3.00 -22.21 -15.79
N ASP A 599 -2.33 -23.01 -16.60
CA ASP A 599 -2.87 -24.19 -17.26
C ASP A 599 -2.29 -25.46 -16.60
N ALA A 600 -3.09 -26.07 -15.72
CA ALA A 600 -2.89 -27.40 -15.17
C ALA A 600 -4.02 -28.33 -15.64
N SER A 601 -4.50 -28.16 -16.88
CA SER A 601 -5.61 -28.94 -17.46
C SER A 601 -5.22 -30.33 -17.93
N THR A 602 -3.92 -30.61 -18.05
CA THR A 602 -3.36 -31.90 -18.47
C THR A 602 -2.30 -32.35 -17.47
N LEU A 603 -2.72 -32.99 -16.39
CA LEU A 603 -1.85 -33.60 -15.39
C LEU A 603 -1.46 -35.00 -15.85
N GLY A 604 -0.73 -35.07 -16.95
CA GLY A 604 -0.26 -36.31 -17.57
C GLY A 604 -1.26 -36.99 -18.52
N ALA A 605 -0.84 -38.12 -19.07
CA ALA A 605 -1.63 -38.93 -20.03
C ALA A 605 -2.09 -40.28 -19.45
N LEU A 606 -2.06 -40.42 -18.12
CA LEU A 606 -2.46 -41.66 -17.44
C LEU A 606 -3.91 -42.01 -17.74
N THR A 607 -4.16 -43.28 -18.05
CA THR A 607 -5.54 -43.77 -18.29
C THR A 607 -6.39 -43.85 -17.02
N THR A 608 -5.75 -43.79 -15.85
CA THR A 608 -6.39 -43.68 -14.54
C THR A 608 -5.59 -42.67 -13.75
N ALA A 609 -6.24 -41.57 -13.36
CA ALA A 609 -5.60 -40.52 -12.60
C ALA A 609 -4.93 -41.07 -11.34
N ALA A 610 -3.65 -40.71 -11.13
CA ALA A 610 -2.95 -41.09 -9.90
C ALA A 610 -3.42 -40.25 -8.70
N ASN A 611 -3.97 -39.07 -8.95
CA ASN A 611 -4.52 -38.19 -7.94
C ASN A 611 -5.85 -37.59 -8.40
N THR A 612 -6.80 -37.49 -7.48
CA THR A 612 -8.13 -36.88 -7.71
C THR A 612 -8.39 -35.70 -6.77
N SER A 613 -7.39 -35.28 -5.98
CA SER A 613 -7.46 -34.15 -5.05
C SER A 613 -6.24 -33.25 -5.18
N LEU A 614 -6.43 -31.97 -5.45
CA LEU A 614 -5.33 -31.01 -5.62
C LEU A 614 -5.40 -29.90 -4.56
N ALA A 615 -4.29 -29.65 -3.87
CA ALA A 615 -4.12 -28.45 -3.07
C ALA A 615 -3.65 -27.29 -3.97
N VAL A 616 -4.40 -26.19 -4.01
CA VAL A 616 -4.06 -24.96 -4.73
C VAL A 616 -3.90 -23.85 -3.69
N ASN A 617 -2.69 -23.66 -3.17
CA ASN A 617 -2.45 -22.65 -2.13
C ASN A 617 -2.20 -21.29 -2.78
N THR A 618 -2.73 -20.22 -2.19
CA THR A 618 -2.62 -18.86 -2.73
C THR A 618 -2.17 -17.86 -1.66
N ASN A 619 -1.30 -16.92 -2.03
CA ASN A 619 -0.87 -15.84 -1.15
C ASN A 619 -0.63 -14.56 -1.97
N GLY A 620 -1.51 -13.56 -1.82
CA GLY A 620 -1.41 -12.31 -2.58
C GLY A 620 -1.48 -12.50 -4.10
N LEU A 621 -2.12 -13.59 -4.57
CA LEU A 621 -2.20 -13.91 -6.00
C LEU A 621 -3.14 -12.93 -6.70
N THR A 622 -2.79 -12.43 -7.88
CA THR A 622 -3.75 -11.76 -8.78
C THR A 622 -3.54 -12.29 -10.19
N THR A 623 -4.56 -12.96 -10.76
CA THR A 623 -4.54 -13.39 -12.15
C THR A 623 -5.39 -12.51 -13.06
N THR A 624 -4.96 -12.27 -14.29
CA THR A 624 -5.79 -11.60 -15.33
C THR A 624 -6.62 -12.59 -16.15
N GLY A 625 -6.19 -13.84 -16.21
CA GLY A 625 -6.81 -14.95 -16.91
C GLY A 625 -7.11 -16.15 -16.01
N ALA A 626 -7.34 -17.31 -16.64
CA ALA A 626 -7.84 -18.48 -15.95
C ALA A 626 -6.76 -19.25 -15.18
N VAL A 627 -7.17 -19.85 -14.06
CA VAL A 627 -6.50 -20.99 -13.43
C VAL A 627 -7.32 -22.23 -13.81
N THR A 628 -6.77 -23.05 -14.68
CA THR A 628 -7.43 -24.25 -15.23
C THR A 628 -6.87 -25.50 -14.57
N ILE A 629 -7.75 -26.35 -14.06
CA ILE A 629 -7.43 -27.59 -13.36
C ILE A 629 -7.98 -28.77 -14.16
N ASP A 630 -7.20 -29.86 -14.20
CA ASP A 630 -7.55 -31.10 -14.88
C ASP A 630 -8.93 -31.64 -14.45
N SER A 631 -9.67 -32.19 -15.41
CA SER A 631 -10.96 -32.83 -15.20
C SER A 631 -10.92 -34.10 -14.34
N ASP A 632 -9.75 -34.69 -14.14
CA ASP A 632 -9.57 -35.83 -13.24
C ASP A 632 -9.55 -35.41 -11.76
N ILE A 633 -9.31 -34.13 -11.46
CA ILE A 633 -9.36 -33.60 -10.10
C ILE A 633 -10.82 -33.40 -9.67
N THR A 634 -11.25 -34.22 -8.72
CA THR A 634 -12.60 -34.20 -8.14
C THR A 634 -12.70 -33.37 -6.87
N THR A 635 -11.58 -33.05 -6.22
CA THR A 635 -11.52 -32.23 -5.01
C THR A 635 -10.45 -31.17 -5.15
N VAL A 636 -10.82 -29.91 -4.99
CA VAL A 636 -9.87 -28.78 -4.99
C VAL A 636 -9.85 -28.21 -3.58
N ASN A 637 -8.70 -28.28 -2.91
CA ASN A 637 -8.48 -27.67 -1.61
C ASN A 637 -7.68 -26.40 -1.80
N VAL A 638 -8.23 -25.24 -1.42
CA VAL A 638 -7.57 -23.94 -1.52
C VAL A 638 -7.26 -23.44 -0.13
N ALA A 639 -6.01 -23.09 0.13
CA ALA A 639 -5.61 -22.32 1.31
C ALA A 639 -5.17 -20.93 0.85
N SER A 640 -5.91 -19.89 1.24
CA SER A 640 -5.57 -18.49 0.93
C SER A 640 -5.04 -17.82 2.18
N THR A 641 -3.75 -17.48 2.17
CA THR A 641 -3.01 -17.07 3.38
C THR A 641 -2.37 -15.69 3.27
N THR A 642 -2.29 -14.96 4.38
CA THR A 642 -1.57 -13.70 4.60
C THR A 642 -2.09 -12.49 3.81
N ALA A 643 -2.31 -12.62 2.50
CA ALA A 643 -2.74 -11.54 1.63
C ALA A 643 -3.85 -11.99 0.67
N LYS A 644 -4.81 -11.09 0.41
CA LYS A 644 -5.96 -11.36 -0.47
C LYS A 644 -5.50 -11.89 -1.83
N SER A 645 -6.11 -12.97 -2.27
CA SER A 645 -5.90 -13.57 -3.59
C SER A 645 -7.11 -13.35 -4.48
N THR A 646 -6.89 -13.02 -5.76
CA THR A 646 -7.91 -12.83 -6.80
C THR A 646 -7.59 -13.68 -8.02
N ILE A 647 -8.47 -14.61 -8.34
CA ILE A 647 -8.41 -15.45 -9.55
C ILE A 647 -9.46 -14.92 -10.52
N ALA A 648 -9.05 -14.48 -11.71
CA ALA A 648 -10.00 -13.96 -12.70
C ALA A 648 -11.00 -15.02 -13.18
N SER A 649 -10.56 -16.25 -13.39
CA SER A 649 -11.45 -17.37 -13.71
C SER A 649 -10.93 -18.70 -13.14
N LEU A 650 -11.73 -19.41 -12.35
CA LEU A 650 -11.41 -20.77 -11.92
C LEU A 650 -12.13 -21.79 -12.82
N VAL A 651 -11.36 -22.58 -13.57
CA VAL A 651 -11.90 -23.63 -14.46
C VAL A 651 -11.53 -24.99 -13.89
N ALA A 652 -12.49 -25.67 -13.28
CA ALA A 652 -12.29 -26.99 -12.68
C ALA A 652 -13.51 -27.88 -12.97
N SER A 653 -13.63 -28.30 -14.23
CA SER A 653 -14.84 -28.96 -14.74
C SER A 653 -15.13 -30.32 -14.10
N GLY A 654 -14.09 -31.00 -13.60
CA GLY A 654 -14.18 -32.27 -12.88
C GLY A 654 -14.41 -32.16 -11.38
N ALA A 655 -14.23 -30.96 -10.81
CA ALA A 655 -14.31 -30.75 -9.36
C ALA A 655 -15.75 -30.93 -8.87
N LYS A 656 -15.91 -31.86 -7.93
CA LYS A 656 -17.15 -32.11 -7.17
C LYS A 656 -17.16 -31.32 -5.87
N SER A 657 -16.00 -31.25 -5.22
CA SER A 657 -15.80 -30.55 -3.95
C SER A 657 -14.78 -29.43 -4.10
N ILE A 658 -15.11 -28.24 -3.58
CA ILE A 658 -14.16 -27.15 -3.38
C ILE A 658 -14.12 -26.79 -1.89
N ASN A 659 -12.95 -26.94 -1.27
CA ASN A 659 -12.75 -26.60 0.14
C ASN A 659 -11.84 -25.39 0.22
N VAL A 660 -12.28 -24.30 0.86
CA VAL A 660 -11.49 -23.06 1.00
C VAL A 660 -11.15 -22.81 2.46
N SER A 661 -9.88 -22.59 2.76
CA SER A 661 -9.33 -22.40 4.11
C SER A 661 -8.33 -21.23 4.14
N GLY A 662 -7.80 -20.90 5.31
CA GLY A 662 -6.79 -19.85 5.50
C GLY A 662 -7.32 -18.58 6.17
N ASP A 663 -6.51 -17.53 6.15
CA ASP A 663 -6.73 -16.27 6.88
C ASP A 663 -6.81 -15.03 5.98
N ALA A 664 -6.78 -15.22 4.65
CA ALA A 664 -6.92 -14.14 3.68
C ALA A 664 -8.02 -14.42 2.65
N VAL A 665 -8.72 -13.37 2.22
CA VAL A 665 -9.83 -13.47 1.27
C VAL A 665 -9.37 -14.14 -0.02
N LEU A 666 -10.12 -15.14 -0.48
CA LEU A 666 -10.02 -15.66 -1.84
C LEU A 666 -11.18 -15.13 -2.67
N ALA A 667 -10.88 -14.35 -3.71
CA ALA A 667 -11.87 -13.89 -4.68
C ALA A 667 -11.71 -14.62 -6.02
N VAL A 668 -12.81 -15.15 -6.55
CA VAL A 668 -12.89 -15.79 -7.86
C VAL A 668 -13.92 -15.03 -8.69
N SER A 669 -13.47 -14.26 -9.69
CA SER A 669 -14.36 -13.35 -10.42
C SER A 669 -15.31 -14.09 -11.39
N ALA A 670 -14.83 -15.18 -11.99
CA ALA A 670 -15.60 -16.06 -12.86
C ALA A 670 -15.27 -17.53 -12.57
N ASN A 671 -16.19 -18.44 -12.90
CA ASN A 671 -15.99 -19.86 -12.63
C ASN A 671 -16.61 -20.74 -13.73
N THR A 672 -16.05 -21.93 -13.93
CA THR A 672 -16.60 -23.01 -14.77
C THR A 672 -16.48 -24.33 -14.01
N LEU A 673 -17.54 -24.67 -13.26
CA LEU A 673 -17.56 -25.74 -12.26
C LEU A 673 -18.65 -26.78 -12.55
N GLY A 674 -18.59 -27.44 -13.71
CA GLY A 674 -19.67 -28.26 -14.25
C GLY A 674 -20.10 -29.46 -13.38
N ALA A 675 -19.16 -30.08 -12.65
CA ALA A 675 -19.41 -31.26 -11.83
C ALA A 675 -19.67 -30.97 -10.34
N LEU A 676 -19.70 -29.69 -9.94
CA LEU A 676 -19.72 -29.28 -8.54
C LEU A 676 -20.95 -29.80 -7.80
N THR A 677 -20.71 -30.41 -6.63
CA THR A 677 -21.72 -30.91 -5.69
C THR A 677 -21.65 -30.23 -4.33
N ASP A 678 -20.49 -29.74 -3.92
CA ASP A 678 -20.31 -29.13 -2.61
C ASP A 678 -19.17 -28.10 -2.59
N VAL A 679 -19.40 -27.02 -1.85
CA VAL A 679 -18.41 -26.03 -1.47
C VAL A 679 -18.41 -25.91 0.05
N THR A 680 -17.24 -25.97 0.67
CA THR A 680 -17.06 -25.80 2.11
C THR A 680 -16.02 -24.73 2.38
N VAL A 681 -16.36 -23.73 3.18
CA VAL A 681 -15.47 -22.63 3.55
C VAL A 681 -15.17 -22.68 5.04
N THR A 682 -13.88 -22.67 5.34
CA THR A 682 -13.29 -22.54 6.69
C THR A 682 -12.31 -21.37 6.74
N ASN A 683 -12.19 -20.62 5.64
CA ASN A 683 -11.38 -19.42 5.57
C ASN A 683 -11.97 -18.35 6.50
N THR A 684 -11.12 -17.74 7.32
CA THR A 684 -11.55 -16.80 8.36
C THR A 684 -11.75 -15.38 7.85
N ALA A 685 -11.28 -15.05 6.65
CA ALA A 685 -11.47 -13.75 6.01
C ALA A 685 -12.60 -13.76 4.96
N GLY A 686 -12.84 -14.91 4.31
CA GLY A 686 -13.98 -15.17 3.43
C GLY A 686 -13.59 -15.73 2.05
N PHE A 687 -14.56 -16.34 1.37
CA PHE A 687 -14.48 -16.84 0.01
C PHE A 687 -15.54 -16.20 -0.88
N GLN A 688 -15.10 -15.44 -1.88
CA GLN A 688 -15.97 -14.74 -2.82
C GLN A 688 -16.00 -15.47 -4.17
N LEU A 689 -16.98 -16.34 -4.35
CA LEU A 689 -17.21 -17.09 -5.60
C LEU A 689 -18.19 -16.33 -6.52
N GLY A 690 -17.63 -15.43 -7.33
CA GLY A 690 -18.34 -14.67 -8.36
C GLY A 690 -18.56 -15.43 -9.67
N GLY A 691 -19.25 -14.77 -10.60
CA GLY A 691 -19.54 -15.28 -11.94
C GLY A 691 -20.89 -15.99 -12.05
N SER A 692 -20.93 -17.05 -12.87
CA SER A 692 -22.14 -17.87 -13.05
C SER A 692 -22.56 -18.54 -11.76
N ALA A 693 -23.86 -18.71 -11.58
CA ALA A 693 -24.41 -19.42 -10.43
C ALA A 693 -23.86 -20.84 -10.35
N ILE A 694 -23.58 -21.30 -9.12
CA ILE A 694 -23.21 -22.71 -8.89
C ILE A 694 -24.38 -23.63 -9.28
N ASN A 695 -24.06 -24.91 -9.49
CA ASN A 695 -25.06 -25.93 -9.83
C ASN A 695 -26.20 -25.92 -8.81
N THR A 696 -27.46 -25.91 -9.28
CA THR A 696 -28.66 -25.94 -8.42
C THR A 696 -28.75 -27.15 -7.49
N ALA A 697 -28.00 -28.22 -7.76
CA ALA A 697 -27.91 -29.40 -6.90
C ALA A 697 -26.69 -29.39 -5.96
N ALA A 698 -25.85 -28.35 -6.02
CA ALA A 698 -24.69 -28.19 -5.15
C ALA A 698 -25.06 -27.56 -3.80
N THR A 699 -24.35 -27.95 -2.75
CA THR A 699 -24.38 -27.27 -1.45
C THR A 699 -23.28 -26.21 -1.38
N PHE A 700 -23.51 -25.16 -0.59
CA PHE A 700 -22.49 -24.19 -0.20
C PHE A 700 -22.61 -23.99 1.31
N THR A 701 -21.51 -24.22 2.02
CA THR A 701 -21.38 -24.03 3.46
C THR A 701 -20.27 -23.01 3.69
N GLY A 702 -20.65 -21.78 4.03
CA GLY A 702 -19.71 -20.72 4.36
C GLY A 702 -19.16 -20.82 5.79
N GLY A 703 -18.17 -19.98 6.09
CA GLY A 703 -17.35 -19.95 7.28
C GLY A 703 -17.69 -18.78 8.21
N ALA A 704 -16.66 -18.13 8.78
CA ALA A 704 -16.80 -16.96 9.65
C ALA A 704 -16.39 -15.62 8.97
N GLY A 705 -15.83 -15.73 7.76
CA GLY A 705 -15.39 -14.59 6.95
C GLY A 705 -16.51 -14.07 6.05
N ALA A 706 -16.26 -13.00 5.30
CA ALA A 706 -17.24 -12.44 4.37
C ALA A 706 -17.31 -13.28 3.08
N ASP A 707 -18.23 -14.24 3.06
CA ASP A 707 -18.41 -15.18 1.95
C ASP A 707 -19.37 -14.63 0.91
N ALA A 708 -19.15 -14.96 -0.37
CA ALA A 708 -20.05 -14.59 -1.45
C ALA A 708 -20.28 -15.71 -2.46
N VAL A 709 -21.53 -15.89 -2.89
CA VAL A 709 -21.90 -16.92 -3.87
C VAL A 709 -23.06 -16.48 -4.75
N SER A 710 -23.04 -16.91 -6.01
CA SER A 710 -24.16 -16.75 -6.96
C SER A 710 -24.99 -18.04 -7.04
N LEU A 711 -26.31 -17.92 -6.91
CA LEU A 711 -27.25 -19.03 -6.83
C LEU A 711 -28.34 -18.93 -7.91
N GLY A 712 -28.63 -20.06 -8.54
CA GLY A 712 -29.86 -20.26 -9.31
C GLY A 712 -31.03 -20.66 -8.41
N ALA A 713 -32.01 -21.38 -8.97
CA ALA A 713 -33.08 -22.00 -8.19
C ALA A 713 -32.56 -23.24 -7.43
N THR A 714 -31.75 -23.02 -6.37
CA THR A 714 -31.11 -24.09 -5.60
C THR A 714 -32.14 -25.09 -5.05
N THR A 715 -31.81 -26.37 -5.08
CA THR A 715 -32.60 -27.49 -4.54
C THR A 715 -32.03 -28.01 -3.22
N LYS A 716 -30.99 -27.35 -2.71
CA LYS A 716 -30.26 -27.71 -1.49
C LYS A 716 -30.37 -26.61 -0.45
N ALA A 717 -30.10 -26.99 0.79
CA ALA A 717 -29.87 -26.02 1.85
C ALA A 717 -28.48 -25.40 1.66
N ILE A 718 -28.45 -24.08 1.58
CA ILE A 718 -27.26 -23.24 1.56
C ILE A 718 -27.16 -22.55 2.92
N THR A 719 -25.96 -22.48 3.49
CA THR A 719 -25.66 -21.77 4.72
C THR A 719 -24.43 -20.90 4.49
N MET A 720 -24.49 -19.60 4.80
CA MET A 720 -23.34 -18.70 4.61
C MET A 720 -22.46 -18.59 5.86
N GLY A 721 -23.01 -18.84 7.05
CA GLY A 721 -22.22 -18.98 8.26
C GLY A 721 -22.25 -17.71 9.12
N ALA A 722 -21.12 -17.30 9.66
CA ALA A 722 -21.00 -16.02 10.34
C ALA A 722 -20.17 -15.07 9.47
N GLY A 723 -20.31 -13.76 9.68
CA GLY A 723 -19.64 -12.75 8.86
C GLY A 723 -20.64 -11.97 8.03
N ASN A 724 -20.18 -10.99 7.26
CA ASN A 724 -21.06 -10.19 6.41
C ASN A 724 -21.09 -10.81 5.01
N ASP A 725 -22.03 -11.72 4.78
CA ASP A 725 -22.07 -12.56 3.60
C ASP A 725 -22.89 -11.93 2.46
N THR A 726 -22.68 -12.42 1.24
CA THR A 726 -23.37 -11.94 0.05
C THR A 726 -23.89 -13.08 -0.83
N VAL A 727 -25.20 -13.16 -0.99
CA VAL A 727 -25.84 -14.11 -1.90
C VAL A 727 -26.42 -13.37 -3.10
N THR A 728 -25.91 -13.64 -4.29
CA THR A 728 -26.55 -13.19 -5.54
C THR A 728 -27.57 -14.23 -5.98
N SER A 729 -28.86 -13.89 -5.96
CA SER A 729 -29.94 -14.84 -6.24
C SER A 729 -30.59 -14.60 -7.59
N ALA A 730 -30.88 -15.68 -8.32
CA ALA A 730 -31.72 -15.63 -9.51
C ALA A 730 -33.23 -15.50 -9.22
N GLY A 731 -33.67 -15.54 -7.95
CA GLY A 731 -35.07 -15.45 -7.53
C GLY A 731 -35.42 -16.43 -6.41
N LEU A 732 -36.49 -17.21 -6.60
CA LEU A 732 -36.95 -18.24 -5.64
C LEU A 732 -36.05 -19.49 -5.67
N VAL A 733 -35.98 -20.19 -4.53
CA VAL A 733 -35.35 -21.52 -4.46
C VAL A 733 -36.19 -22.57 -5.19
N GLY A 734 -35.52 -23.62 -5.66
CA GLY A 734 -36.16 -24.83 -6.16
C GLY A 734 -36.78 -25.68 -5.05
N THR A 735 -37.48 -26.76 -5.43
CA THR A 735 -38.09 -27.67 -4.45
C THR A 735 -37.03 -28.28 -3.53
N GLY A 736 -37.21 -28.13 -2.21
CA GLY A 736 -36.27 -28.61 -1.20
C GLY A 736 -35.12 -27.65 -0.88
N GLY A 737 -34.97 -26.55 -1.62
CA GLY A 737 -33.94 -25.55 -1.37
C GLY A 737 -34.26 -24.61 -0.20
N SER A 738 -33.21 -24.01 0.36
CA SER A 738 -33.25 -22.92 1.33
C SER A 738 -31.89 -22.21 1.35
N VAL A 739 -31.86 -20.96 1.81
CA VAL A 739 -30.65 -20.17 2.00
C VAL A 739 -30.73 -19.49 3.37
N ALA A 740 -29.85 -19.89 4.28
CA ALA A 740 -29.64 -19.18 5.54
C ALA A 740 -28.34 -18.38 5.41
N ALA A 741 -28.40 -17.07 5.65
CA ALA A 741 -27.20 -16.24 5.63
C ALA A 741 -26.40 -16.50 6.91
N GLY A 742 -26.94 -16.10 8.06
CA GLY A 742 -26.52 -16.60 9.36
C GLY A 742 -26.32 -15.44 10.33
N ASP A 743 -25.17 -15.37 10.99
CA ASP A 743 -24.87 -14.30 11.94
C ASP A 743 -24.05 -13.21 11.25
N GLY A 744 -24.59 -12.00 11.11
CA GLY A 744 -23.86 -10.90 10.48
C GLY A 744 -24.79 -9.81 9.97
N ASN A 745 -24.26 -8.91 9.12
CA ASN A 745 -25.08 -8.04 8.29
C ASN A 745 -25.02 -8.56 6.85
N ASP A 746 -25.95 -9.45 6.53
CA ASP A 746 -25.90 -10.22 5.31
C ASP A 746 -26.67 -9.57 4.17
N THR A 747 -26.14 -9.72 2.95
CA THR A 747 -26.67 -9.09 1.74
C THR A 747 -27.24 -10.11 0.78
N ILE A 748 -28.49 -9.92 0.37
CA ILE A 748 -29.06 -10.58 -0.80
C ILE A 748 -29.09 -9.64 -1.99
N VAL A 749 -28.46 -10.05 -3.10
CA VAL A 749 -28.41 -9.29 -4.35
C VAL A 749 -29.46 -9.82 -5.32
N MET A 750 -30.31 -8.93 -5.84
CA MET A 750 -31.35 -9.23 -6.81
C MET A 750 -31.50 -8.10 -7.82
N THR A 751 -32.04 -8.41 -9.00
CA THR A 751 -32.62 -7.38 -9.87
C THR A 751 -33.95 -6.88 -9.30
N SER A 752 -34.40 -5.71 -9.75
CA SER A 752 -35.67 -5.07 -9.40
C SER A 752 -36.86 -5.99 -9.69
N ALA A 753 -36.81 -6.70 -10.83
CA ALA A 753 -37.83 -7.68 -11.21
C ALA A 753 -37.83 -8.92 -10.31
N GLN A 754 -36.64 -9.42 -9.91
CA GLN A 754 -36.53 -10.55 -8.98
C GLN A 754 -37.01 -10.19 -7.58
N ALA A 755 -36.64 -9.01 -7.07
CA ALA A 755 -37.11 -8.50 -5.79
C ALA A 755 -38.63 -8.34 -5.78
N ALA A 756 -39.23 -7.87 -6.88
CA ALA A 756 -40.68 -7.75 -7.01
C ALA A 756 -41.41 -9.11 -7.07
N VAL A 757 -40.76 -10.18 -7.54
CA VAL A 757 -41.30 -11.54 -7.48
C VAL A 757 -41.16 -12.15 -6.08
N ALA A 758 -40.05 -11.87 -5.40
CA ALA A 758 -39.85 -12.27 -4.01
C ALA A 758 -40.84 -11.55 -3.07
N ASP A 759 -41.18 -10.31 -3.39
CA ASP A 759 -42.19 -9.53 -2.66
C ASP A 759 -43.54 -10.26 -2.57
N ASN A 760 -44.01 -10.45 -1.34
CA ASN A 760 -45.21 -11.19 -0.96
C ASN A 760 -45.19 -12.70 -1.28
N ASP A 761 -44.04 -13.30 -1.59
CA ASP A 761 -43.91 -14.75 -1.74
C ASP A 761 -43.64 -15.42 -0.38
N ALA A 762 -44.62 -16.18 0.13
CA ALA A 762 -44.49 -16.87 1.41
C ALA A 762 -43.40 -17.96 1.40
N THR A 763 -43.09 -18.53 0.22
CA THR A 763 -42.02 -19.52 0.08
C THR A 763 -40.68 -18.82 0.26
N PHE A 764 -40.45 -17.69 -0.42
CA PHE A 764 -39.24 -16.87 -0.26
C PHE A 764 -38.99 -16.53 1.21
N ASN A 765 -39.97 -15.95 1.88
CA ASN A 765 -39.86 -15.56 3.29
C ASN A 765 -39.59 -16.71 4.27
N SER A 766 -40.00 -17.94 3.92
CA SER A 766 -39.71 -19.13 4.73
C SER A 766 -38.38 -19.82 4.40
N LYS A 767 -37.79 -19.50 3.23
CA LYS A 767 -36.65 -20.21 2.66
C LYS A 767 -35.38 -19.39 2.60
N PHE A 768 -35.49 -18.07 2.55
CA PHE A 768 -34.40 -17.15 2.79
C PHE A 768 -34.55 -16.67 4.24
N THR A 769 -33.47 -16.71 5.02
CA THR A 769 -33.47 -16.30 6.45
C THR A 769 -32.15 -15.64 6.82
N GLY A 770 -32.20 -14.63 7.70
CA GLY A 770 -31.02 -13.96 8.26
C GLY A 770 -30.39 -12.91 7.35
N PHE A 771 -31.15 -12.34 6.41
CA PHE A 771 -30.66 -11.23 5.59
C PHE A 771 -31.12 -9.89 6.14
N GLU A 772 -30.18 -8.95 6.29
CA GLU A 772 -30.42 -7.58 6.77
C GLU A 772 -30.43 -6.56 5.62
N THR A 773 -29.76 -6.88 4.51
CA THR A 773 -29.60 -5.98 3.36
C THR A 773 -30.13 -6.59 2.07
N LEU A 774 -31.03 -5.88 1.39
CA LEU A 774 -31.40 -6.14 0.00
C LEU A 774 -30.59 -5.20 -0.92
N LYS A 775 -29.78 -5.75 -1.81
CA LYS A 775 -29.12 -4.99 -2.88
C LYS A 775 -29.85 -5.17 -4.20
N VAL A 776 -30.39 -4.09 -4.74
CA VAL A 776 -30.98 -4.04 -6.07
C VAL A 776 -29.88 -3.73 -7.09
N SER A 777 -29.51 -4.72 -7.89
CA SER A 777 -28.33 -4.68 -8.78
C SER A 777 -28.50 -3.84 -10.05
N ASP A 778 -29.75 -3.61 -10.46
CA ASP A 778 -30.16 -2.78 -11.59
C ASP A 778 -30.95 -1.55 -11.10
N GLN A 779 -31.44 -0.73 -12.02
CA GLN A 779 -32.24 0.44 -11.64
C GLN A 779 -33.55 -0.04 -11.01
N LEU A 780 -33.95 0.54 -9.88
CA LEU A 780 -35.24 0.23 -9.27
C LEU A 780 -36.36 0.69 -10.22
N GLY A 781 -36.96 -0.27 -10.92
CA GLY A 781 -38.02 -0.01 -11.90
C GLY A 781 -39.30 0.55 -11.28
N ALA A 782 -40.35 0.70 -12.11
CA ALA A 782 -41.69 1.12 -11.68
C ALA A 782 -42.41 -0.01 -10.92
N VAL A 783 -41.92 -0.29 -9.70
CA VAL A 783 -42.41 -1.36 -8.81
C VAL A 783 -42.55 -0.83 -7.39
N THR A 784 -43.46 -1.43 -6.62
CA THR A 784 -43.48 -1.30 -5.16
C THR A 784 -42.85 -2.54 -4.58
N LEU A 785 -41.76 -2.39 -3.83
CA LEU A 785 -41.11 -3.47 -3.07
C LEU A 785 -41.56 -3.36 -1.62
N ASN A 786 -42.35 -4.31 -1.14
CA ASN A 786 -42.72 -4.42 0.26
C ASN A 786 -41.71 -5.29 1.02
N LEU A 787 -40.91 -4.66 1.88
CA LEU A 787 -39.80 -5.33 2.57
C LEU A 787 -40.26 -6.38 3.59
N THR A 788 -41.51 -6.33 4.07
CA THR A 788 -42.07 -7.46 4.86
C THR A 788 -42.15 -8.76 4.05
N GLY A 789 -42.25 -8.65 2.73
CA GLY A 789 -42.20 -9.75 1.75
C GLY A 789 -40.77 -10.23 1.44
N ILE A 790 -39.74 -9.49 1.87
CA ILE A 790 -38.34 -9.76 1.59
C ILE A 790 -37.57 -9.82 2.91
N ASN A 791 -37.93 -10.78 3.76
CA ASN A 791 -37.28 -11.04 5.06
C ASN A 791 -37.27 -9.88 6.06
N ALA A 792 -38.03 -8.80 5.80
CA ALA A 792 -38.01 -7.58 6.60
C ALA A 792 -36.61 -6.98 6.76
N VAL A 793 -35.82 -7.01 5.66
CA VAL A 793 -34.50 -6.36 5.59
C VAL A 793 -34.57 -4.91 6.12
N SER A 794 -33.56 -4.51 6.89
CA SER A 794 -33.43 -3.16 7.44
C SER A 794 -32.74 -2.19 6.50
N THR A 795 -32.00 -2.70 5.51
CA THR A 795 -31.22 -1.90 4.56
C THR A 795 -31.58 -2.25 3.12
N VAL A 796 -31.75 -1.23 2.28
CA VAL A 796 -31.87 -1.39 0.82
C VAL A 796 -30.74 -0.63 0.13
N GLU A 797 -29.90 -1.34 -0.61
CA GLU A 797 -28.86 -0.74 -1.47
C GLU A 797 -29.34 -0.67 -2.92
N LEU A 798 -29.35 0.53 -3.51
CA LEU A 798 -29.69 0.78 -4.91
C LEU A 798 -28.42 0.99 -5.72
N ALA A 799 -27.99 -0.04 -6.45
CA ALA A 799 -26.75 -0.02 -7.23
C ALA A 799 -26.84 0.87 -8.49
N ALA A 800 -28.06 1.18 -8.95
CA ALA A 800 -28.32 2.03 -10.12
C ALA A 800 -29.48 3.03 -9.92
N GLY A 801 -29.82 3.34 -8.66
CA GLY A 801 -30.82 4.37 -8.30
C GLY A 801 -32.28 4.02 -8.63
N GLY A 802 -33.18 5.00 -8.46
CA GLY A 802 -34.59 4.93 -8.82
C GLY A 802 -34.90 5.32 -10.26
N ALA A 803 -36.00 4.80 -10.81
CA ALA A 803 -36.46 5.11 -12.17
C ALA A 803 -37.50 6.25 -12.23
N GLY A 804 -38.24 6.50 -11.15
CA GLY A 804 -39.27 7.55 -11.08
C GLY A 804 -40.17 7.42 -9.85
N SER A 805 -41.16 8.31 -9.69
CA SER A 805 -42.16 8.30 -8.59
C SER A 805 -42.94 7.00 -8.34
N THR A 806 -42.89 6.03 -9.26
CA THR A 806 -43.52 4.70 -9.08
C THR A 806 -42.54 3.63 -8.59
N SER A 807 -41.27 3.97 -8.42
CA SER A 807 -40.25 3.19 -7.73
C SER A 807 -40.43 3.40 -6.22
N ILE A 808 -41.01 2.42 -5.53
CA ILE A 808 -41.40 2.57 -4.11
C ILE A 808 -40.74 1.47 -3.28
N ILE A 809 -40.02 1.86 -2.24
CA ILE A 809 -39.60 0.98 -1.15
C ILE A 809 -40.63 1.15 -0.04
N SER A 810 -41.33 0.08 0.34
CA SER A 810 -42.44 0.12 1.30
C SER A 810 -42.24 -0.81 2.49
N ASN A 811 -42.82 -0.43 3.62
CA ASN A 811 -42.67 -1.11 4.90
C ASN A 811 -41.21 -1.28 5.34
N LEU A 812 -40.37 -0.28 5.05
CA LEU A 812 -39.03 -0.20 5.64
C LEU A 812 -39.17 -0.04 7.15
N ALA A 813 -38.41 -0.81 7.93
CA ALA A 813 -38.45 -0.70 9.39
C ALA A 813 -38.10 0.73 9.83
N ASN A 814 -38.64 1.16 10.98
CA ASN A 814 -38.19 2.40 11.60
C ASN A 814 -36.68 2.34 11.85
N ASN A 815 -35.96 3.44 11.57
CA ASN A 815 -34.49 3.50 11.54
C ASN A 815 -33.84 2.63 10.45
N GLY A 816 -34.60 2.24 9.42
CA GLY A 816 -34.07 1.54 8.24
C GLY A 816 -33.28 2.47 7.33
N THR A 817 -32.43 1.86 6.49
CA THR A 817 -31.48 2.58 5.64
C THR A 817 -31.75 2.34 4.17
N VAL A 818 -31.72 3.41 3.37
CA VAL A 818 -31.63 3.31 1.91
C VAL A 818 -30.28 3.87 1.47
N LYS A 819 -29.46 3.01 0.88
CA LYS A 819 -28.13 3.33 0.37
C LYS A 819 -28.15 3.51 -1.15
N LEU A 820 -27.58 4.60 -1.65
CA LEU A 820 -27.38 4.86 -3.07
C LEU A 820 -25.88 4.81 -3.39
N THR A 821 -25.51 3.99 -4.37
CA THR A 821 -24.15 3.94 -4.90
C THR A 821 -24.05 4.44 -6.34
N ALA A 822 -25.14 5.01 -6.87
CA ALA A 822 -25.26 5.53 -8.22
C ALA A 822 -26.27 6.69 -8.26
N ASN A 823 -26.27 7.43 -9.38
CA ASN A 823 -27.25 8.48 -9.62
C ASN A 823 -28.67 7.91 -9.70
N SER A 824 -29.65 8.71 -9.34
CA SER A 824 -31.07 8.37 -9.34
C SER A 824 -31.89 9.52 -9.92
N THR A 825 -33.06 9.22 -10.51
CA THR A 825 -34.00 10.24 -10.99
C THR A 825 -35.01 10.61 -9.91
N GLU A 826 -35.76 9.63 -9.43
CA GLU A 826 -36.76 9.78 -8.37
C GLU A 826 -37.17 8.41 -7.81
N PHE A 827 -37.49 8.34 -6.52
CA PHE A 827 -38.16 7.20 -5.88
C PHE A 827 -38.82 7.62 -4.55
N ALA A 828 -39.66 6.74 -3.99
CA ALA A 828 -40.30 6.95 -2.69
C ALA A 828 -39.89 5.88 -1.67
N VAL A 829 -39.78 6.30 -0.41
CA VAL A 829 -39.54 5.45 0.74
C VAL A 829 -40.70 5.59 1.72
N GLN A 830 -41.31 4.48 2.09
CA GLN A 830 -42.38 4.42 3.08
C GLN A 830 -41.89 3.62 4.29
N VAL A 831 -41.59 4.34 5.37
CA VAL A 831 -41.29 3.75 6.67
C VAL A 831 -42.58 3.12 7.22
N LYS A 832 -42.45 1.93 7.79
CA LYS A 832 -43.56 1.13 8.29
C LYS A 832 -44.29 1.89 9.40
N ASP A 833 -45.61 1.97 9.28
CA ASP A 833 -46.50 2.62 10.26
C ASP A 833 -46.25 4.13 10.48
N ALA A 834 -45.51 4.78 9.57
CA ALA A 834 -45.13 6.19 9.64
C ALA A 834 -46.31 7.18 9.74
N THR A 835 -47.51 6.78 9.34
CA THR A 835 -48.71 7.63 9.47
C THR A 835 -49.24 7.70 10.92
N PHE A 836 -48.80 6.81 11.81
CA PHE A 836 -49.36 6.65 13.16
C PHE A 836 -48.36 6.87 14.29
N ASN A 837 -47.07 6.70 14.02
CA ASN A 837 -46.01 7.01 14.95
C ASN A 837 -45.58 8.48 14.75
N ALA A 838 -44.98 9.08 15.77
CA ALA A 838 -44.62 10.50 15.81
C ALA A 838 -43.10 10.68 15.98
N ALA A 839 -42.33 9.63 15.69
CA ALA A 839 -40.89 9.54 15.91
C ALA A 839 -40.28 8.54 14.92
N ASP A 840 -40.71 8.59 13.67
CA ASP A 840 -40.19 7.74 12.61
C ASP A 840 -38.89 8.32 12.04
N VAL A 841 -37.92 7.43 11.84
CA VAL A 841 -36.55 7.72 11.41
C VAL A 841 -36.27 7.00 10.10
N LEU A 842 -35.77 7.74 9.11
CA LEU A 842 -35.24 7.22 7.85
C LEU A 842 -33.76 7.58 7.73
N ASN A 843 -32.92 6.60 7.42
CA ASN A 843 -31.51 6.83 7.10
C ASN A 843 -31.31 6.76 5.57
N LEU A 844 -30.64 7.76 5.01
CA LEU A 844 -30.25 7.84 3.60
C LEU A 844 -28.72 7.86 3.52
N ASP A 845 -28.11 6.84 2.93
CA ASP A 845 -26.65 6.74 2.73
C ASP A 845 -26.32 7.01 1.25
N LEU A 846 -25.59 8.09 0.96
CA LEU A 846 -25.18 8.49 -0.38
C LEU A 846 -23.67 8.22 -0.51
N SER A 847 -23.32 7.10 -1.14
CA SER A 847 -21.95 6.59 -1.16
C SER A 847 -21.54 6.18 -2.58
N LYS A 848 -21.03 7.12 -3.37
CA LYS A 848 -20.54 6.90 -4.74
C LYS A 848 -19.18 7.55 -4.94
N ALA A 849 -18.35 6.95 -5.78
CA ALA A 849 -17.12 7.56 -6.25
C ALA A 849 -17.45 8.75 -7.19
N GLY A 850 -17.14 9.97 -6.73
CA GLY A 850 -17.50 11.23 -7.42
C GLY A 850 -18.92 11.72 -7.12
N VAL A 851 -19.32 12.83 -7.76
CA VAL A 851 -20.63 13.47 -7.53
C VAL A 851 -21.80 12.49 -7.71
N LEU A 852 -22.64 12.39 -6.67
CA LEU A 852 -23.90 11.66 -6.68
C LEU A 852 -25.07 12.65 -6.83
N ALA A 853 -25.88 12.43 -7.87
CA ALA A 853 -27.18 13.08 -8.02
C ALA A 853 -28.27 12.10 -7.56
N ALA A 854 -28.82 12.32 -6.36
CA ALA A 854 -29.82 11.43 -5.74
C ALA A 854 -31.21 11.59 -6.37
N GLY A 855 -31.44 12.69 -7.08
CA GLY A 855 -32.73 13.03 -7.65
C GLY A 855 -33.76 13.34 -6.56
N THR A 856 -35.03 13.07 -6.84
CA THR A 856 -36.12 13.30 -5.88
C THR A 856 -36.35 12.08 -4.98
N ILE A 857 -36.27 12.25 -3.66
CA ILE A 857 -36.60 11.20 -2.69
C ILE A 857 -37.84 11.64 -1.92
N THR A 858 -38.93 10.86 -2.01
CA THR A 858 -40.16 11.12 -1.25
C THR A 858 -40.21 10.26 0.02
N ALA A 859 -40.27 10.87 1.19
CA ALA A 859 -40.39 10.21 2.50
C ALA A 859 -41.64 10.71 3.24
N ALA A 860 -42.78 10.08 3.00
CA ALA A 860 -44.06 10.49 3.59
C ALA A 860 -44.21 9.98 5.04
N GLY A 861 -44.68 10.85 5.96
CA GLY A 861 -44.91 10.48 7.36
C GLY A 861 -43.67 10.30 8.23
N VAL A 862 -42.48 10.70 7.78
CA VAL A 862 -41.23 10.52 8.53
C VAL A 862 -40.87 11.82 9.26
N GLU A 863 -40.65 11.76 10.58
CA GLU A 863 -40.28 12.94 11.39
C GLU A 863 -38.77 13.25 11.39
N THR A 864 -37.91 12.24 11.26
CA THR A 864 -36.44 12.40 11.27
C THR A 864 -35.82 11.76 10.04
N VAL A 865 -35.09 12.54 9.25
CA VAL A 865 -34.32 12.04 8.10
C VAL A 865 -32.84 12.27 8.34
N ASN A 866 -32.09 11.19 8.48
CA ASN A 866 -30.64 11.24 8.60
C ASN A 866 -30.03 11.00 7.21
N ILE A 867 -29.11 11.86 6.78
CA ILE A 867 -28.44 11.78 5.49
C ILE A 867 -26.94 11.65 5.74
N THR A 868 -26.34 10.56 5.28
CA THR A 868 -24.88 10.42 5.19
C THR A 868 -24.46 10.71 3.76
N SER A 869 -23.72 11.80 3.54
CA SER A 869 -23.12 12.17 2.26
C SER A 869 -21.64 11.82 2.29
N ALA A 870 -21.25 10.70 1.69
CA ALA A 870 -19.90 10.17 1.76
C ALA A 870 -19.27 9.92 0.39
N ASP A 871 -17.94 9.98 0.33
CA ASP A 871 -17.17 9.50 -0.81
C ASP A 871 -16.87 8.01 -0.63
N ALA A 872 -17.16 7.20 -1.65
CA ALA A 872 -16.84 5.79 -1.65
C ALA A 872 -15.37 5.49 -2.03
N VAL A 873 -14.57 6.51 -2.38
CA VAL A 873 -13.13 6.38 -2.68
C VAL A 873 -12.29 6.40 -1.40
N ALA A 874 -11.09 5.80 -1.45
CA ALA A 874 -10.13 5.78 -0.35
C ALA A 874 -9.76 7.19 0.15
N ALA A 875 -9.41 7.28 1.44
CA ALA A 875 -9.01 8.52 2.12
C ALA A 875 -7.97 9.32 1.32
N GLY A 876 -8.23 10.61 1.12
CA GLY A 876 -7.36 11.53 0.38
C GLY A 876 -7.81 11.89 -1.04
N SER A 877 -8.94 11.36 -1.52
CA SER A 877 -9.64 11.92 -2.69
C SER A 877 -10.36 13.21 -2.29
N ALA A 878 -10.46 14.16 -3.22
CA ALA A 878 -11.19 15.39 -2.96
C ALA A 878 -12.70 15.12 -2.85
N ALA A 879 -13.32 15.62 -1.78
CA ALA A 879 -14.77 15.62 -1.60
C ALA A 879 -15.53 16.15 -2.83
N ASN A 880 -16.79 15.76 -2.92
CA ASN A 880 -17.73 16.18 -3.96
C ASN A 880 -18.98 16.79 -3.31
N VAL A 881 -19.68 17.66 -4.04
CA VAL A 881 -20.98 18.17 -3.61
C VAL A 881 -22.08 17.34 -4.26
N ASN A 882 -22.75 16.51 -3.46
CA ASN A 882 -23.89 15.72 -3.89
C ASN A 882 -25.15 16.59 -4.06
N THR A 883 -26.14 16.13 -4.81
CA THR A 883 -27.41 16.85 -4.98
C THR A 883 -28.61 15.98 -4.68
N MET A 884 -29.61 16.53 -3.98
CA MET A 884 -30.84 15.83 -3.63
C MET A 884 -32.03 16.80 -3.55
N THR A 885 -33.19 16.35 -4.00
CA THR A 885 -34.48 16.97 -3.71
C THR A 885 -35.24 16.07 -2.72
N LEU A 886 -35.28 16.43 -1.44
CA LEU A 886 -36.01 15.65 -0.43
C LEU A 886 -37.45 16.16 -0.31
N THR A 887 -38.44 15.30 -0.48
CA THR A 887 -39.86 15.60 -0.20
C THR A 887 -40.30 14.86 1.06
N ALA A 888 -40.28 15.56 2.20
CA ALA A 888 -40.58 15.00 3.51
C ALA A 888 -41.48 15.96 4.31
N ALA A 889 -42.77 15.98 3.96
CA ALA A 889 -43.74 16.97 4.47
C ALA A 889 -43.97 16.90 6.00
N ASP A 890 -43.64 15.78 6.63
CA ASP A 890 -43.80 15.54 8.06
C ASP A 890 -42.47 15.64 8.85
N ALA A 891 -41.34 15.80 8.15
CA ALA A 891 -40.04 15.89 8.79
C ALA A 891 -39.95 17.13 9.69
N THR A 892 -39.54 16.91 10.93
CA THR A 892 -39.23 17.95 11.92
C THR A 892 -37.73 18.10 12.13
N SER A 893 -36.96 17.04 11.82
CA SER A 893 -35.50 17.02 11.92
C SER A 893 -34.87 16.41 10.67
N ILE A 894 -33.84 17.08 10.16
CA ILE A 894 -32.94 16.56 9.13
C ILE A 894 -31.52 16.69 9.68
N THR A 895 -30.76 15.59 9.69
CA THR A 895 -29.34 15.62 10.05
C THR A 895 -28.49 15.20 8.87
N VAL A 896 -27.39 15.89 8.61
CA VAL A 896 -26.45 15.57 7.53
C VAL A 896 -25.06 15.29 8.13
N SER A 897 -24.44 14.20 7.70
CA SER A 897 -23.09 13.82 8.10
C SER A 897 -22.27 13.28 6.93
N GLY A 898 -20.97 13.09 7.13
CA GLY A 898 -20.08 12.44 6.15
C GLY A 898 -18.97 13.37 5.69
N ASN A 899 -18.35 13.06 4.56
CA ASN A 899 -17.18 13.76 4.04
C ASN A 899 -17.39 14.35 2.63
N ASN A 900 -18.64 14.43 2.17
CA ASN A 900 -19.03 15.11 0.94
C ASN A 900 -20.02 16.24 1.25
N GLY A 901 -19.91 17.37 0.55
CA GLY A 901 -20.94 18.41 0.57
C GLY A 901 -22.27 17.91 0.01
N ILE A 902 -23.34 18.68 0.23
CA ILE A 902 -24.66 18.36 -0.32
C ILE A 902 -25.51 19.61 -0.59
N ASP A 903 -26.15 19.65 -1.76
CA ASP A 903 -27.18 20.63 -2.08
C ASP A 903 -28.58 20.05 -1.86
N LEU A 904 -29.28 20.62 -0.88
CA LEU A 904 -30.66 20.34 -0.47
C LEU A 904 -31.58 21.55 -0.68
N SER A 905 -31.14 22.60 -1.39
CA SER A 905 -31.84 23.88 -1.55
C SER A 905 -33.22 23.81 -2.23
N SER A 906 -33.53 22.69 -2.89
CA SER A 906 -34.80 22.43 -3.59
C SER A 906 -35.75 21.49 -2.83
N SER A 907 -35.41 21.11 -1.60
CA SER A 907 -36.16 20.13 -0.81
C SER A 907 -37.48 20.72 -0.28
N ALA A 908 -38.54 19.90 -0.29
CA ALA A 908 -39.87 20.24 0.22
C ALA A 908 -40.12 19.61 1.60
N ALA A 909 -39.83 20.34 2.67
CA ALA A 909 -39.90 19.84 4.06
C ALA A 909 -40.44 20.91 5.05
N ALA A 910 -41.69 21.33 4.85
CA ALA A 910 -42.29 22.50 5.50
C ALA A 910 -42.45 22.45 7.04
N LYS A 911 -42.14 21.33 7.70
CA LYS A 911 -42.24 21.19 9.16
C LYS A 911 -40.88 21.13 9.87
N VAL A 912 -39.77 21.21 9.13
CA VAL A 912 -38.44 21.10 9.72
C VAL A 912 -38.21 22.26 10.69
N THR A 913 -37.89 21.92 11.93
CA THR A 913 -37.50 22.86 12.99
C THR A 913 -36.03 22.67 13.40
N SER A 914 -35.38 21.61 12.91
CA SER A 914 -33.97 21.33 13.16
C SER A 914 -33.33 20.76 11.90
N PHE A 915 -32.46 21.54 11.26
CA PHE A 915 -31.53 21.09 10.24
C PHE A 915 -30.14 21.14 10.83
N ASP A 916 -29.44 20.01 10.88
CA ASP A 916 -28.10 19.91 11.47
C ASP A 916 -27.14 19.19 10.53
N ALA A 917 -26.28 19.95 9.85
CA ALA A 917 -25.23 19.44 8.98
C ALA A 917 -23.82 19.49 9.61
N SER A 918 -23.72 19.68 10.93
CA SER A 918 -22.43 19.77 11.64
C SER A 918 -21.58 18.50 11.54
N GLY A 919 -22.18 17.38 11.14
CA GLY A 919 -21.49 16.12 10.87
C GLY A 919 -20.76 16.06 9.53
N VAL A 920 -20.84 17.08 8.67
CA VAL A 920 -20.13 17.16 7.38
C VAL A 920 -18.72 17.69 7.61
N VAL A 921 -17.73 16.79 7.54
CA VAL A 921 -16.33 17.06 7.88
C VAL A 921 -15.38 16.42 6.88
N GLY A 922 -14.27 17.10 6.55
CA GLY A 922 -13.22 16.54 5.69
C GLY A 922 -12.49 15.37 6.35
N ASN A 923 -12.06 14.41 5.55
CA ASN A 923 -11.26 13.25 5.99
C ASN A 923 -9.83 13.24 5.44
N GLY A 924 -9.45 14.25 4.66
CA GLY A 924 -8.10 14.39 4.12
C GLY A 924 -7.76 15.81 3.65
N ALA A 925 -6.51 16.02 3.27
CA ALA A 925 -6.02 17.33 2.81
C ALA A 925 -6.55 17.77 1.44
N ALA A 926 -7.16 16.84 0.67
CA ALA A 926 -7.78 17.13 -0.61
C ALA A 926 -9.21 17.73 -0.46
N ASP A 927 -9.78 17.66 0.74
CA ASP A 927 -11.07 18.26 1.05
C ASP A 927 -10.89 19.75 1.32
N THR A 928 -11.70 20.56 0.65
CA THR A 928 -11.70 22.01 0.72
C THR A 928 -13.05 22.47 1.27
N ALA A 929 -13.14 23.68 1.79
CA ALA A 929 -14.43 24.21 2.19
C ALA A 929 -15.44 24.25 1.01
N ALA A 930 -14.96 24.48 -0.23
CA ALA A 930 -15.83 24.55 -1.40
C ALA A 930 -16.51 23.22 -1.77
N ASN A 931 -15.87 22.07 -1.55
CA ASN A 931 -16.43 20.76 -1.90
C ASN A 931 -17.08 20.02 -0.72
N LEU A 932 -16.93 20.56 0.50
CA LEU A 932 -17.72 20.17 1.67
C LEU A 932 -19.00 21.01 1.85
N ALA A 933 -19.24 21.98 0.96
CA ALA A 933 -20.35 22.92 1.05
C ALA A 933 -21.72 22.23 1.16
N VAL A 934 -22.52 22.71 2.11
CA VAL A 934 -23.91 22.35 2.33
C VAL A 934 -24.81 23.52 1.90
N SER A 935 -25.81 23.24 1.07
CA SER A 935 -26.82 24.24 0.68
C SER A 935 -28.19 23.80 1.18
N TYR A 936 -28.86 24.64 1.97
CA TYR A 936 -30.18 24.36 2.52
C TYR A 936 -31.05 25.63 2.58
N THR A 937 -32.31 25.48 2.13
CA THR A 937 -33.36 26.50 2.24
C THR A 937 -34.47 25.93 3.09
N SER A 938 -34.82 26.61 4.17
CA SER A 938 -35.90 26.16 5.05
C SER A 938 -37.27 26.50 4.46
N ASP A 939 -38.13 25.49 4.36
CA ASP A 939 -39.50 25.61 3.85
C ASP A 939 -40.54 25.90 4.95
N ASN A 940 -40.10 26.09 6.20
CA ASN A 940 -41.01 26.26 7.33
C ASN A 940 -41.67 27.63 7.30
N ASN A 941 -42.96 27.72 6.98
CA ASN A 941 -43.68 29.01 6.94
C ASN A 941 -44.47 29.30 8.23
N THR A 942 -44.10 28.67 9.35
CA THR A 942 -44.80 28.84 10.62
C THR A 942 -44.17 29.98 11.41
N ALA A 943 -44.72 31.19 11.31
CA ALA A 943 -44.15 32.40 11.94
C ALA A 943 -43.93 32.35 13.48
N SER A 944 -44.53 31.38 14.17
CA SER A 944 -44.34 31.16 15.62
C SER A 944 -43.35 30.04 15.95
N ALA A 945 -42.85 29.31 14.95
CA ALA A 945 -41.87 28.26 15.14
C ALA A 945 -40.50 28.85 15.50
N SER A 946 -39.70 28.05 16.19
CA SER A 946 -38.27 28.27 16.33
C SER A 946 -37.58 27.19 15.51
N VAL A 947 -36.70 27.61 14.61
CA VAL A 947 -36.02 26.73 13.67
C VAL A 947 -34.52 26.86 13.93
N SER A 948 -33.81 25.74 14.00
CA SER A 948 -32.35 25.71 14.10
C SER A 948 -31.77 25.14 12.82
N ILE A 949 -30.79 25.85 12.25
CA ILE A 949 -30.09 25.47 11.02
C ILE A 949 -28.59 25.52 11.33
N THR A 950 -27.89 24.41 11.18
CA THR A 950 -26.44 24.34 11.40
C THR A 950 -25.77 23.79 10.15
N GLY A 951 -24.76 24.49 9.63
CA GLY A 951 -23.89 24.03 8.56
C GLY A 951 -22.77 23.11 9.04
N GLY A 952 -21.81 22.83 8.18
CA GLY A 952 -20.68 21.93 8.39
C GLY A 952 -19.33 22.65 8.35
N ALA A 953 -18.32 21.96 7.82
CA ALA A 953 -16.97 22.51 7.60
C ALA A 953 -16.78 23.10 6.18
N GLY A 954 -17.86 23.29 5.43
CA GLY A 954 -17.86 23.75 4.05
C GLY A 954 -18.15 25.25 3.90
N ASN A 955 -18.07 25.77 2.68
CA ASN A 955 -18.58 27.12 2.36
C ASN A 955 -20.10 27.01 2.14
N ASP A 956 -20.86 27.11 3.21
CA ASP A 956 -22.26 26.73 3.23
C ASP A 956 -23.19 27.85 2.73
N VAL A 957 -24.37 27.47 2.25
CA VAL A 957 -25.44 28.41 1.86
C VAL A 957 -26.69 28.05 2.65
N LEU A 958 -26.96 28.83 3.69
CA LEU A 958 -28.03 28.56 4.65
C LEU A 958 -29.07 29.68 4.60
N ILE A 959 -30.30 29.32 4.24
CA ILE A 959 -31.41 30.26 4.08
C ILE A 959 -32.54 29.86 5.04
N GLY A 960 -32.86 30.75 5.98
CA GLY A 960 -34.01 30.66 6.88
C GLY A 960 -35.33 31.00 6.17
N ASN A 961 -36.36 31.35 6.93
CA ASN A 961 -37.73 31.45 6.43
C ASN A 961 -38.52 32.60 7.06
N ALA A 962 -39.77 32.38 7.48
CA ALA A 962 -40.63 33.37 8.14
C ALA A 962 -40.71 33.20 9.69
N ALA A 963 -40.02 32.19 10.22
CA ALA A 963 -40.01 31.78 11.62
C ALA A 963 -38.94 32.53 12.43
N LYS A 964 -38.66 32.10 13.65
CA LYS A 964 -37.48 32.57 14.40
C LYS A 964 -36.35 31.59 14.17
N ASP A 965 -35.47 31.90 13.23
CA ASP A 965 -34.37 31.03 12.84
C ASP A 965 -33.13 31.28 13.72
N THR A 966 -32.45 30.20 14.13
CA THR A 966 -31.09 30.22 14.70
C THR A 966 -30.19 29.52 13.70
N ILE A 967 -29.38 30.29 12.97
CA ILE A 967 -28.53 29.80 11.89
C ILE A 967 -27.06 29.88 12.32
N VAL A 968 -26.35 28.76 12.25
CA VAL A 968 -24.91 28.65 12.52
C VAL A 968 -24.23 28.15 11.24
N GLY A 969 -23.32 28.93 10.66
CA GLY A 969 -22.57 28.59 9.45
C GLY A 969 -21.63 27.41 9.70
N GLY A 970 -20.65 27.60 10.58
CA GLY A 970 -19.72 26.55 10.96
C GLY A 970 -18.29 26.94 10.67
N ALA A 971 -17.57 26.17 9.86
CA ALA A 971 -16.25 26.57 9.38
C ALA A 971 -16.28 26.66 7.86
N GLY A 972 -15.61 27.65 7.28
CA GLY A 972 -15.73 27.96 5.86
C GLY A 972 -16.18 29.40 5.66
N ASN A 973 -16.33 29.82 4.41
CA ASN A 973 -16.89 31.14 4.08
C ASN A 973 -18.38 30.96 3.79
N ASP A 974 -19.20 31.18 4.80
CA ASP A 974 -20.62 30.85 4.76
C ASP A 974 -21.47 32.01 4.22
N GLN A 975 -22.58 31.68 3.56
CA GLN A 975 -23.61 32.63 3.13
C GLN A 975 -24.89 32.36 3.90
N ILE A 976 -25.24 33.28 4.80
CA ILE A 976 -26.36 33.12 5.73
C ILE A 976 -27.42 34.17 5.41
N THR A 977 -28.66 33.72 5.18
CA THR A 977 -29.84 34.59 5.03
C THR A 977 -30.85 34.20 6.10
N GLY A 978 -31.17 35.10 7.03
CA GLY A 978 -32.17 34.84 8.09
C GLY A 978 -33.59 34.67 7.55
N GLY A 979 -33.96 35.51 6.59
CA GLY A 979 -35.33 35.59 6.09
C GLY A 979 -36.18 36.56 6.93
N ALA A 980 -37.50 36.38 6.90
CA ALA A 980 -38.40 37.13 7.76
C ALA A 980 -38.47 36.51 9.16
N GLY A 981 -38.38 37.31 10.21
CA GLY A 981 -38.33 36.73 11.55
C GLY A 981 -37.61 37.62 12.53
N ILE A 982 -37.38 37.10 13.73
CA ILE A 982 -36.35 37.64 14.62
C ILE A 982 -35.32 36.54 14.75
N ASP A 983 -34.26 36.66 13.95
CA ASP A 983 -33.30 35.58 13.74
C ASP A 983 -32.01 35.80 14.53
N THR A 984 -31.33 34.71 14.87
CA THR A 984 -30.01 34.71 15.48
C THR A 984 -29.05 34.04 14.52
N LEU A 985 -28.09 34.78 14.00
CA LEU A 985 -27.15 34.35 12.98
C LEU A 985 -25.73 34.28 13.57
N THR A 986 -25.04 33.18 13.33
CA THR A 986 -23.67 32.92 13.75
C THR A 986 -22.89 32.47 12.52
N GLY A 987 -21.85 33.19 12.13
CA GLY A 987 -21.03 32.85 10.96
C GLY A 987 -20.13 31.65 11.28
N GLY A 988 -19.39 31.76 12.37
CA GLY A 988 -18.40 30.78 12.79
C GLY A 988 -17.01 31.18 12.31
N ALA A 989 -16.25 30.22 11.78
CA ALA A 989 -14.86 30.40 11.40
C ALA A 989 -14.71 30.59 9.90
N GLY A 990 -14.36 31.80 9.46
CA GLY A 990 -14.03 32.09 8.07
C GLY A 990 -14.40 33.52 7.72
N ARG A 991 -14.72 33.76 6.46
CA ARG A 991 -15.20 35.07 5.96
C ARG A 991 -16.65 34.93 5.54
N ASP A 992 -17.54 35.23 6.48
CA ASP A 992 -18.95 34.95 6.30
C ASP A 992 -19.68 36.13 5.66
N THR A 993 -20.80 35.84 5.00
CA THR A 993 -21.64 36.83 4.32
C THR A 993 -23.07 36.71 4.85
N PHE A 994 -23.50 37.70 5.62
CA PHE A 994 -24.87 37.83 6.10
C PHE A 994 -25.69 38.63 5.10
N LYS A 995 -26.66 37.99 4.46
CA LYS A 995 -27.50 38.59 3.40
C LYS A 995 -28.87 38.97 3.93
N PHE A 996 -29.35 40.13 3.50
CA PHE A 996 -30.68 40.63 3.83
C PHE A 996 -31.45 41.04 2.57
N ALA A 997 -32.74 40.71 2.53
CA ALA A 997 -33.66 41.00 1.44
C ALA A 997 -34.79 41.95 1.86
N ALA A 998 -35.43 42.59 0.87
CA ALA A 998 -36.59 43.42 1.13
C ALA A 998 -37.78 42.57 1.63
N GLY A 999 -38.14 42.73 2.90
CA GLY A 999 -39.26 42.00 3.52
C GLY A 999 -38.85 41.05 4.65
N ASP A 1000 -37.54 40.83 4.84
CA ASP A 1000 -36.98 40.30 6.09
C ASP A 1000 -37.42 41.25 7.22
N ALA A 1001 -37.92 40.73 8.33
CA ALA A 1001 -38.72 41.51 9.29
C ALA A 1001 -37.87 42.45 10.18
N GLY A 1002 -36.83 43.09 9.62
CA GLY A 1002 -35.76 43.74 10.36
C GLY A 1002 -35.83 45.26 10.52
N ILE A 1003 -36.52 46.03 9.67
CA ILE A 1003 -36.57 47.51 9.84
C ILE A 1003 -37.25 47.92 11.17
N THR A 1004 -37.94 46.99 11.87
CA THR A 1004 -38.53 47.25 13.20
C THR A 1004 -38.38 46.11 14.24
N GLY A 1005 -37.81 44.96 13.88
CA GLY A 1005 -37.59 43.81 14.79
C GLY A 1005 -36.24 43.15 14.50
N ALA A 1006 -35.19 43.56 15.20
CA ALA A 1006 -33.82 43.32 14.74
C ALA A 1006 -33.38 41.85 14.73
N GLU A 1007 -32.82 41.40 13.61
CA GLU A 1007 -31.97 40.19 13.58
C GLU A 1007 -30.72 40.42 14.44
N LYS A 1008 -30.14 39.33 14.96
CA LYS A 1008 -28.94 39.36 15.80
C LYS A 1008 -27.83 38.53 15.17
N ILE A 1009 -26.73 39.18 14.78
CA ILE A 1009 -25.47 38.49 14.48
C ILE A 1009 -24.65 38.35 15.76
N THR A 1010 -24.19 37.13 16.09
CA THR A 1010 -23.60 36.84 17.41
C THR A 1010 -22.08 36.97 17.49
N ASP A 1011 -21.38 36.83 16.37
CA ASP A 1011 -19.93 36.62 16.30
C ASP A 1011 -19.25 37.35 15.15
N PHE A 1012 -19.89 38.42 14.63
CA PHE A 1012 -19.40 39.18 13.48
C PHE A 1012 -17.92 39.57 13.61
N ALA A 1013 -17.07 39.01 12.74
CA ALA A 1013 -15.64 39.27 12.71
C ALA A 1013 -15.31 40.51 11.87
N LEU A 1014 -14.49 41.42 12.40
CA LEU A 1014 -14.15 42.69 11.74
C LEU A 1014 -12.80 42.61 10.97
N GLY A 1015 -12.65 43.44 9.94
CA GLY A 1015 -11.39 43.64 9.22
C GLY A 1015 -11.37 43.11 7.77
N LEU A 1016 -10.21 43.21 7.09
CA LEU A 1016 -10.05 42.88 5.65
C LEU A 1016 -10.30 41.40 5.31
N ASN A 1017 -10.20 40.52 6.32
CA ASN A 1017 -10.57 39.11 6.25
C ASN A 1017 -11.67 38.78 7.27
N GLY A 1018 -12.49 39.77 7.64
CA GLY A 1018 -13.67 39.57 8.46
C GLY A 1018 -14.91 39.30 7.62
N ASP A 1019 -16.04 39.28 8.30
CA ASP A 1019 -17.35 39.03 7.76
C ASP A 1019 -17.89 40.24 7.00
N THR A 1020 -18.90 39.99 6.18
CA THR A 1020 -19.55 40.99 5.34
C THR A 1020 -21.05 40.96 5.50
N ILE A 1021 -21.67 42.13 5.32
CA ILE A 1021 -23.12 42.27 5.24
C ILE A 1021 -23.48 42.63 3.79
N ASP A 1022 -24.37 41.86 3.18
CA ASP A 1022 -24.90 42.09 1.84
C ASP A 1022 -26.33 42.65 1.91
N LEU A 1023 -26.46 43.90 1.48
CA LEU A 1023 -27.72 44.64 1.46
C LEU A 1023 -28.23 44.89 0.03
N ALA A 1024 -27.64 44.25 -0.99
CA ALA A 1024 -27.94 44.54 -2.40
C ALA A 1024 -29.44 44.40 -2.74
N ALA A 1025 -30.16 43.52 -2.05
CA ALA A 1025 -31.58 43.25 -2.28
C ALA A 1025 -32.54 44.13 -1.44
N THR A 1026 -32.04 44.98 -0.54
CA THR A 1026 -32.87 45.78 0.39
C THR A 1026 -33.36 47.12 -0.19
N GLY A 1027 -32.69 47.66 -1.20
CA GLY A 1027 -33.03 48.96 -1.81
C GLY A 1027 -32.80 50.18 -0.90
N ILE A 1028 -32.03 50.04 0.19
CA ILE A 1028 -31.78 51.10 1.18
C ILE A 1028 -30.97 52.26 0.54
N VAL A 1029 -31.57 53.45 0.53
CA VAL A 1029 -30.91 54.74 0.26
C VAL A 1029 -31.03 55.55 1.55
N ALA A 1030 -29.97 55.59 2.35
CA ALA A 1030 -30.02 56.25 3.64
C ALA A 1030 -30.22 57.78 3.49
N ASN A 1031 -31.15 58.35 4.27
CA ASN A 1031 -31.39 59.80 4.45
C ASN A 1031 -31.51 60.19 5.94
N GLN A 1032 -30.56 60.91 6.55
CA GLN A 1032 -30.72 61.76 7.74
C GLN A 1032 -29.65 62.87 7.84
N THR A 1033 -30.04 64.04 8.36
CA THR A 1033 -29.25 65.29 8.33
C THR A 1033 -28.45 65.52 9.62
N ALA A 1034 -27.14 65.80 9.54
CA ALA A 1034 -26.32 66.21 10.71
C ALA A 1034 -25.28 67.31 10.37
N THR A 1035 -24.93 68.11 11.38
CA THR A 1035 -24.27 69.44 11.29
C THR A 1035 -22.74 69.34 11.20
N ASN A 1036 -22.12 70.05 10.26
CA ASN A 1036 -20.68 70.03 9.95
C ASN A 1036 -19.77 70.19 11.19
N VAL A 1037 -18.89 69.21 11.44
CA VAL A 1037 -17.68 69.34 12.25
C VAL A 1037 -16.46 69.28 11.32
N THR A 1038 -15.53 70.23 11.48
CA THR A 1038 -14.25 70.27 10.74
C THR A 1038 -13.12 70.29 11.75
N ALA A 1039 -12.25 69.27 11.74
CA ALA A 1039 -11.01 69.25 12.51
C ALA A 1039 -9.80 69.11 11.58
N GLN A 1040 -8.65 69.66 12.01
CA GLN A 1040 -7.38 69.63 11.30
C GLN A 1040 -6.44 68.68 12.06
N ILE A 1041 -5.95 67.64 11.39
CA ILE A 1041 -5.19 66.55 12.02
C ILE A 1041 -3.72 66.95 12.16
N SER A 1042 -3.10 66.66 13.31
CA SER A 1042 -1.66 66.89 13.50
C SER A 1042 -0.87 65.66 13.02
N GLY A 1043 -0.26 65.75 11.84
CA GLY A 1043 0.67 64.73 11.32
C GLY A 1043 0.82 64.70 9.79
N ALA A 1044 -0.24 65.05 9.06
CA ALA A 1044 -0.23 65.26 7.61
C ALA A 1044 -0.65 66.71 7.32
N VAL A 1045 -0.04 67.34 6.31
CA VAL A 1045 -0.35 68.73 5.93
C VAL A 1045 -1.72 68.72 5.20
N ASP A 1046 -2.61 69.69 5.44
CA ASP A 1046 -3.86 69.94 4.66
C ASP A 1046 -4.83 68.77 4.33
N VAL A 1047 -5.09 67.86 5.27
CA VAL A 1047 -6.27 66.95 5.23
C VAL A 1047 -7.43 67.55 6.03
N THR A 1048 -8.61 67.68 5.41
CA THR A 1048 -9.86 68.08 6.07
C THR A 1048 -10.83 66.91 6.10
N ALA A 1049 -11.34 66.58 7.28
CA ALA A 1049 -12.39 65.58 7.45
C ALA A 1049 -13.70 66.25 7.85
N THR A 1050 -14.78 65.88 7.17
CA THR A 1050 -16.13 66.35 7.47
C THR A 1050 -17.05 65.15 7.58
N VAL A 1051 -17.64 64.95 8.75
CA VAL A 1051 -18.76 64.03 8.92
C VAL A 1051 -20.04 64.83 8.67
N LYS A 1052 -20.74 64.52 7.59
CA LYS A 1052 -22.04 65.13 7.27
C LYS A 1052 -23.03 64.03 7.03
N ASP A 1053 -24.20 64.13 7.65
CA ASP A 1053 -25.29 63.18 7.44
C ASP A 1053 -24.84 61.74 7.78
N GLY A 1054 -23.95 61.59 8.77
CA GLY A 1054 -23.35 60.31 9.13
C GLY A 1054 -22.41 59.71 8.08
N ILE A 1055 -21.96 60.49 7.08
CA ILE A 1055 -20.95 60.11 6.10
C ILE A 1055 -19.67 60.90 6.35
N LEU A 1056 -18.56 60.21 6.60
CA LEU A 1056 -17.21 60.76 6.69
C LEU A 1056 -16.68 61.01 5.27
N THR A 1057 -16.53 62.28 4.92
CA THR A 1057 -15.90 62.74 3.68
C THR A 1057 -14.54 63.36 3.99
N ILE A 1058 -13.50 62.90 3.30
CA ILE A 1058 -12.14 63.43 3.41
C ILE A 1058 -11.84 64.32 2.19
N GLY A 1059 -11.32 65.51 2.45
CA GLY A 1059 -10.97 66.53 1.46
C GLY A 1059 -9.67 67.25 1.83
N GLY A 1060 -9.30 68.27 1.05
CA GLY A 1060 -8.00 68.96 1.19
C GLY A 1060 -6.98 68.58 0.13
N ALA A 1061 -5.83 69.26 0.11
CA ALA A 1061 -4.80 69.08 -0.92
C ALA A 1061 -4.13 67.69 -0.84
N ASP A 1062 -4.08 67.15 0.37
CA ASP A 1062 -3.41 65.88 0.70
C ASP A 1062 -4.44 64.78 1.02
N ALA A 1063 -5.73 64.97 0.71
CA ALA A 1063 -6.80 63.99 0.95
C ALA A 1063 -6.51 62.61 0.34
N ALA A 1064 -5.78 62.60 -0.79
CA ALA A 1064 -5.38 61.38 -1.49
C ALA A 1064 -4.32 60.56 -0.75
N LEU A 1065 -3.69 61.11 0.31
CA LEU A 1065 -2.77 60.38 1.18
C LEU A 1065 -3.49 59.53 2.24
N VAL A 1066 -4.81 59.65 2.37
CA VAL A 1066 -5.64 58.73 3.17
C VAL A 1066 -6.08 57.60 2.24
N ASP A 1067 -5.26 56.56 2.17
CA ASP A 1067 -5.39 55.47 1.17
C ASP A 1067 -5.53 54.08 1.78
N SER A 1068 -5.62 54.01 3.12
CA SER A 1068 -5.85 52.77 3.85
C SER A 1068 -7.01 52.88 4.85
N LEU A 1069 -7.62 51.72 5.16
CA LEU A 1069 -8.70 51.63 6.15
C LEU A 1069 -8.27 52.11 7.54
N GLY A 1070 -7.01 51.87 7.91
CA GLY A 1070 -6.42 52.33 9.16
C GLY A 1070 -6.23 53.84 9.22
N GLU A 1071 -5.95 54.49 8.10
CA GLU A 1071 -5.88 55.96 8.04
C GLU A 1071 -7.28 56.58 8.07
N PHE A 1072 -8.28 55.96 7.41
CA PHE A 1072 -9.68 56.37 7.55
C PHE A 1072 -10.16 56.28 9.01
N LYS A 1073 -9.76 55.22 9.73
CA LYS A 1073 -9.99 55.09 11.18
C LYS A 1073 -9.35 56.21 11.97
N SER A 1074 -8.06 56.47 11.74
CA SER A 1074 -7.32 57.52 12.43
C SER A 1074 -7.87 58.92 12.14
N VAL A 1075 -8.39 59.14 10.93
CA VAL A 1075 -9.07 60.38 10.55
C VAL A 1075 -10.39 60.52 11.28
N PHE A 1076 -11.22 59.47 11.34
CA PHE A 1076 -12.46 59.47 12.10
C PHE A 1076 -12.22 59.77 13.60
N GLU A 1077 -11.27 59.08 14.22
CA GLU A 1077 -10.84 59.31 15.62
C GLU A 1077 -10.43 60.76 15.91
N SER A 1078 -9.91 61.47 14.90
CA SER A 1078 -9.44 62.86 15.05
C SER A 1078 -10.55 63.91 14.97
N VAL A 1079 -11.71 63.55 14.39
CA VAL A 1079 -12.90 64.41 14.29
C VAL A 1079 -13.99 64.03 15.29
N ASP A 1080 -13.84 62.89 15.94
CA ASP A 1080 -14.77 62.36 16.94
C ASP A 1080 -14.81 63.24 18.20
N GLY A 1081 -16.00 63.37 18.78
CA GLY A 1081 -16.27 64.17 19.98
C GLY A 1081 -16.09 63.39 21.28
N VAL A 1082 -16.81 63.80 22.34
CA VAL A 1082 -16.95 63.02 23.57
C VAL A 1082 -18.36 62.41 23.56
N GLY A 1083 -18.48 61.16 23.10
CA GLY A 1083 -19.75 60.46 22.95
C GLY A 1083 -19.61 59.22 22.05
N ALA A 1084 -20.64 58.36 22.01
CA ALA A 1084 -20.68 57.26 21.06
C ALA A 1084 -21.20 57.78 19.71
N ASP A 1085 -20.34 57.79 18.68
CA ASP A 1085 -20.63 58.32 17.35
C ASP A 1085 -20.44 57.25 16.26
N SER A 1086 -21.06 57.40 15.10
CA SER A 1086 -20.86 56.49 13.96
C SER A 1086 -20.89 57.24 12.65
N ALA A 1087 -20.02 56.86 11.71
CA ALA A 1087 -20.01 57.40 10.36
C ALA A 1087 -19.77 56.30 9.32
N ALA A 1088 -20.21 56.51 8.10
CA ALA A 1088 -19.88 55.68 6.97
C ALA A 1088 -18.93 56.39 6.00
N PHE A 1089 -18.05 55.67 5.33
CA PHE A 1089 -17.17 56.23 4.31
C PHE A 1089 -17.08 55.29 3.12
N VAL A 1090 -16.78 55.84 1.96
CA VAL A 1090 -16.60 55.06 0.73
C VAL A 1090 -15.12 54.94 0.45
N PHE A 1091 -14.62 53.72 0.42
CA PHE A 1091 -13.22 53.43 0.13
C PHE A 1091 -13.14 52.28 -0.89
N GLY A 1092 -12.35 52.45 -1.95
CA GLY A 1092 -12.22 51.44 -3.00
C GLY A 1092 -13.54 51.04 -3.69
N GLY A 1093 -14.57 51.89 -3.66
CA GLY A 1093 -15.90 51.61 -4.23
C GLY A 1093 -16.87 50.87 -3.31
N ASN A 1094 -16.43 50.46 -2.11
CA ASN A 1094 -17.28 49.83 -1.09
C ASN A 1094 -17.65 50.84 -0.01
N THR A 1095 -18.81 50.66 0.61
CA THR A 1095 -19.26 51.47 1.76
C THR A 1095 -18.83 50.78 3.04
N TYR A 1096 -18.18 51.50 3.95
CA TYR A 1096 -17.80 51.02 5.28
C TYR A 1096 -18.51 51.84 6.34
N VAL A 1097 -18.86 51.24 7.47
CA VAL A 1097 -19.37 51.93 8.66
C VAL A 1097 -18.33 51.82 9.76
N ILE A 1098 -18.01 52.93 10.41
CA ILE A 1098 -17.14 53.02 11.58
C ILE A 1098 -17.96 53.53 12.77
N SER A 1099 -17.77 52.92 13.95
CA SER A 1099 -18.46 53.30 15.19
C SER A 1099 -17.50 53.45 16.37
N ASP A 1100 -17.75 54.46 17.20
CA ASP A 1100 -17.11 54.72 18.51
C ASP A 1100 -18.11 54.45 19.64
N SER A 1101 -17.65 53.78 20.70
CA SER A 1101 -18.39 53.56 21.94
C SER A 1101 -18.18 54.70 22.97
N GLY A 1102 -17.35 55.69 22.64
CA GLY A 1102 -17.04 56.87 23.46
C GLY A 1102 -15.81 56.71 24.36
N THR A 1103 -15.02 55.64 24.20
CA THR A 1103 -13.70 55.50 24.88
C THR A 1103 -12.58 55.05 23.95
N THR A 1104 -12.88 54.34 22.87
CA THR A 1104 -11.99 53.95 21.78
C THR A 1104 -12.82 53.63 20.53
N VAL A 1105 -12.37 54.05 19.34
CA VAL A 1105 -12.97 53.60 18.07
C VAL A 1105 -12.67 52.12 17.87
N GLU A 1106 -13.71 51.29 17.89
CA GLU A 1106 -13.56 49.83 18.00
C GLU A 1106 -13.83 49.10 16.67
N ASP A 1107 -14.76 49.54 15.81
CA ASP A 1107 -15.28 48.66 14.76
C ASP A 1107 -15.37 49.30 13.36
N ILE A 1108 -14.87 48.61 12.31
CA ILE A 1108 -15.09 48.95 10.89
C ILE A 1108 -15.82 47.79 10.21
N ILE A 1109 -17.03 48.05 9.73
CA ILE A 1109 -17.93 47.08 9.09
C ILE A 1109 -17.98 47.36 7.59
N GLN A 1110 -17.77 46.34 6.75
CA GLN A 1110 -17.94 46.46 5.31
C GLN A 1110 -19.40 46.18 4.91
N LEU A 1111 -20.02 47.13 4.20
CA LEU A 1111 -21.33 46.95 3.56
C LEU A 1111 -21.13 46.72 2.07
N THR A 1112 -21.69 45.62 1.57
CA THR A 1112 -21.70 45.29 0.15
C THR A 1112 -23.08 45.56 -0.46
N GLY A 1113 -23.12 45.91 -1.74
CA GLY A 1113 -24.38 46.27 -2.44
C GLY A 1113 -24.85 47.73 -2.25
N VAL A 1114 -24.24 48.49 -1.34
CA VAL A 1114 -24.54 49.91 -1.12
C VAL A 1114 -23.64 50.78 -2.01
N THR A 1115 -24.23 51.45 -3.00
CA THR A 1115 -23.52 52.40 -3.89
C THR A 1115 -24.05 53.81 -3.67
N ASN A 1116 -23.15 54.80 -3.64
CA ASN A 1116 -23.48 56.23 -3.48
C ASN A 1116 -24.29 56.54 -2.21
N ALA A 1117 -23.87 56.01 -1.05
CA ALA A 1117 -24.49 56.35 0.23
C ALA A 1117 -24.46 57.88 0.46
N THR A 1118 -25.64 58.50 0.59
CA THR A 1118 -25.76 59.96 0.77
C THR A 1118 -26.02 60.39 2.21
N SER A 1119 -26.30 59.44 3.13
CA SER A 1119 -26.32 59.68 4.59
C SER A 1119 -26.35 58.35 5.39
N LEU A 1120 -26.51 58.40 6.72
CA LEU A 1120 -26.62 57.28 7.67
C LEU A 1120 -27.59 57.63 8.82
N ALA A 1121 -28.40 56.68 9.29
CA ALA A 1121 -29.26 56.83 10.48
C ALA A 1121 -28.89 55.80 11.55
N THR A 1122 -28.70 56.20 12.80
CA THR A 1122 -28.34 55.29 13.92
C THR A 1122 -29.47 55.15 14.94
N THR A 1123 -29.69 53.93 15.45
CA THR A 1123 -30.44 53.67 16.70
C THR A 1123 -29.57 52.84 17.62
N ALA A 1124 -29.29 53.35 18.82
CA ALA A 1124 -28.30 52.79 19.74
C ALA A 1124 -28.84 51.62 20.60
N ALA A 1125 -28.07 50.54 20.69
CA ALA A 1125 -27.83 49.75 21.92
C ALA A 1125 -26.58 48.86 21.75
N GLU A 1126 -25.76 48.74 22.81
CA GLU A 1126 -24.45 48.06 22.84
C GLU A 1126 -24.51 46.54 22.56
N GLY A 1127 -23.51 46.04 21.83
CA GLY A 1127 -23.08 44.63 21.85
C GLY A 1127 -23.68 43.68 20.80
N ALA A 1128 -24.46 44.17 19.84
CA ALA A 1128 -24.94 43.42 18.68
C ALA A 1128 -25.14 44.37 17.49
N ILE A 1129 -24.74 43.97 16.28
CA ILE A 1129 -25.09 44.70 15.06
C ILE A 1129 -26.59 44.44 14.80
N LEU A 1130 -27.44 45.37 15.24
CA LEU A 1130 -28.85 45.40 14.85
C LEU A 1130 -28.95 46.19 13.53
N ILE A 1131 -29.33 45.51 12.45
CA ILE A 1131 -29.65 46.18 11.18
C ILE A 1131 -31.13 46.51 11.21
N GLY A 1132 -31.47 47.78 10.97
CA GLY A 1132 -32.85 48.28 10.90
C GLY A 1132 -33.04 49.25 9.76
#